data_AF-A0A955WZD9-F1
#
_entry.id   AF-A0A955WZD9-F1
#
_cell.length_a   1.000
_cell.length_b   1.000
_cell.length_c   1.000
_cell.angle_alpha   90.00
_cell.angle_beta   90.00
_cell.angle_gamma   90.00
#
_symmetry.space_group_name_H-M   'P 1'
#
loop_
_entity.id
_entity.type
_entity.pdbx_description
1 polymer ?
#
loop_
_entity_poly.entity_id
_entity_poly.type
_entity_poly.pdbx_seq_one_letter_code
_entity_poly.pdbx_strand_id
1 'polypeptide(L)'
;GNGNLLRRPIYQCPVGSLFFGTDANGAPRCVNVTCPAGQAFRGFDAALNPVCEVDDGITAIPANQCPPGQAVVAIDAAGRTTCGAPRAEPQECDEGQFMVGIDDDGSVMCADAPEGGGGGGAAGQCAPNEVRPKIMYCGNTSRPVQTFVPAGYNFQIVASCDPDAQTQVMFVSRGGGGNAAGRAAAWQAYLQAGGQIVTEYNISDEVFGAIFGAVGQGTRRGSCRDNAMPVVKLTPDDPFWVEHDIPVVAAGDAACGYEVTNFPGITPLGGWAANQVMFAYRDLGEGRLWLLDADWQDNEASWRPQSTQLMNALVTWCMAGQEPDGGNLFEFQGVRNDVNDADLEGWTRCHLSQYGQSNINIANIQQECGRGTKIMYGCRPTGSNTWRVVAQGDRAAVFTPTGNGNATTRNNGVEWYFSDSYSLGFAPEGQPVSRNSCDTTNTGNNDRICWHSSGGNMTGGWRCGNQTGLNGNNGWERAIWYNDADGGGGGDPGNRFTFQGVRENTPDASLEGWEPCHTSLYGATTNGLSASLNANCDGQYIMYGCRPVGAANWTLLAQGERASVFRDTGNGNATTRHNGVEWYFSTSYSIGFAPEGQPVSRNSCDTQGGQGNLRMCWHSNGDRMTSGYRCGNNFLNGNNGWERRIWTSNAGGAGGGRNDTYASCKQAYSAGLRESGVYNLQPPGEALRRVYCDMTTDG
;
A
#
# COMPACT_ATOMS: atom_id res chain seq x y z
N GLY A 1 38.32 17.80 -10.74
CA GLY A 1 38.59 16.56 -11.47
C GLY A 1 37.49 15.58 -11.17
N ASN A 2 36.80 15.15 -12.24
CA ASN A 2 35.91 13.98 -12.43
C ASN A 2 34.73 13.84 -11.42
N GLY A 3 33.46 14.12 -11.74
CA GLY A 3 32.60 13.50 -12.79
C GLY A 3 31.72 12.44 -12.09
N ASN A 4 30.38 12.40 -12.13
CA ASN A 4 29.41 12.70 -13.18
C ASN A 4 28.05 13.14 -12.61
N LEU A 5 27.48 14.16 -13.25
CA LEU A 5 26.04 14.41 -13.34
C LEU A 5 25.41 13.31 -14.21
N LEU A 6 24.39 12.60 -13.72
CA LEU A 6 23.48 11.84 -14.58
C LEU A 6 22.23 12.69 -14.85
N ARG A 7 22.37 13.63 -15.78
CA ARG A 7 21.25 14.08 -16.63
C ARG A 7 20.73 12.84 -17.36
N ARG A 8 19.46 12.48 -17.16
CA ARG A 8 18.77 11.56 -18.08
C ARG A 8 18.77 12.20 -19.48
N PRO A 9 19.06 11.46 -20.56
CA PRO A 9 19.04 12.02 -21.90
C PRO A 9 17.59 12.27 -22.33
N ILE A 10 17.33 13.48 -22.86
CA ILE A 10 16.19 13.75 -23.73
C ILE A 10 16.30 12.76 -24.89
N TYR A 11 15.30 11.92 -25.11
CA TYR A 11 15.27 10.97 -26.23
C TYR A 11 15.21 11.76 -27.55
N GLN A 12 16.36 12.03 -28.18
CA GLN A 12 16.43 12.74 -29.46
C GLN A 12 16.66 11.76 -30.60
N CYS A 13 15.65 11.61 -31.47
CA CYS A 13 15.85 11.03 -32.80
C CYS A 13 16.45 12.08 -33.75
N PRO A 14 17.24 11.66 -34.75
CA PRO A 14 17.70 12.56 -35.80
C PRO A 14 16.52 13.23 -36.53
N VAL A 15 16.74 14.46 -37.01
CA VAL A 15 15.74 15.19 -37.82
C VAL A 15 15.37 14.36 -39.05
N GLY A 16 14.07 14.08 -39.22
CA GLY A 16 13.56 13.20 -40.29
C GLY A 16 13.36 11.74 -39.88
N SER A 17 13.58 11.40 -38.60
CA SER A 17 13.29 10.07 -38.05
C SER A 17 12.14 10.12 -37.04
N LEU A 18 11.36 9.05 -36.96
CA LEU A 18 10.30 8.86 -35.98
C LEU A 18 10.79 7.91 -34.87
N PHE A 19 10.50 8.26 -33.62
CA PHE A 19 10.76 7.40 -32.46
C PHE A 19 9.69 6.31 -32.39
N PHE A 20 10.09 5.04 -32.21
CA PHE A 20 9.13 3.93 -32.09
C PHE A 20 9.43 2.97 -30.93
N GLY A 21 10.36 3.32 -30.05
CA GLY A 21 10.66 2.58 -28.83
C GLY A 21 12.11 2.73 -28.39
N THR A 22 12.50 1.99 -27.36
CA THR A 22 13.89 1.89 -26.90
C THR A 22 14.42 0.46 -27.07
N ASP A 23 15.74 0.31 -27.17
CA ASP A 23 16.37 -1.01 -27.10
C ASP A 23 16.53 -1.48 -25.64
N ALA A 24 17.07 -2.69 -25.46
CA ALA A 24 17.28 -3.29 -24.14
C ALA A 24 18.23 -2.47 -23.22
N ASN A 25 18.93 -1.48 -23.76
CA ASN A 25 19.82 -0.58 -23.01
C ASN A 25 19.21 0.81 -22.81
N GLY A 26 17.94 1.01 -23.18
CA GLY A 26 17.26 2.30 -23.09
C GLY A 26 17.64 3.30 -24.20
N ALA A 27 18.36 2.88 -25.24
CA ALA A 27 18.71 3.77 -26.35
C ALA A 27 17.51 3.93 -27.30
N PRO A 28 17.23 5.14 -27.83
CA PRO A 28 16.08 5.37 -28.69
C PRO A 28 16.23 4.63 -30.03
N ARG A 29 15.20 3.85 -30.37
CA ARG A 29 15.04 3.23 -31.68
C ARG A 29 14.28 4.21 -32.57
N CYS A 30 15.00 4.75 -33.55
CA CYS A 30 14.48 5.70 -34.51
C CYS A 30 14.41 5.05 -35.90
N VAL A 31 13.38 5.39 -36.67
CA VAL A 31 13.23 4.96 -38.06
C VAL A 31 13.15 6.18 -38.96
N ASN A 32 13.90 6.20 -40.07
CA ASN A 32 13.83 7.29 -41.02
C ASN A 32 12.49 7.27 -41.76
N VAL A 33 11.82 8.42 -41.79
CA VAL A 33 10.61 8.62 -42.58
C VAL A 33 10.98 9.47 -43.78
N THR A 34 11.25 8.80 -44.90
CA THR A 34 11.51 9.49 -46.16
C THR A 34 10.61 8.90 -47.23
N CYS A 35 9.65 9.70 -47.69
CA CYS A 35 8.81 9.34 -48.83
C CYS A 35 9.34 9.98 -50.13
N PRO A 36 9.21 9.30 -51.28
CA PRO A 36 9.44 9.90 -52.58
C PRO A 36 8.60 11.17 -52.77
N ALA A 37 9.11 12.12 -53.56
CA ALA A 37 8.39 13.35 -53.86
C ALA A 37 7.01 13.05 -54.47
N GLY A 38 5.95 13.63 -53.89
CA GLY A 38 4.56 13.40 -54.28
C GLY A 38 3.84 12.27 -53.54
N GLN A 39 4.47 11.67 -52.52
CA GLN A 39 3.85 10.65 -51.66
C GLN A 39 3.83 11.09 -50.20
N ALA A 40 2.76 10.71 -49.49
CA ALA A 40 2.61 10.92 -48.06
C ALA A 40 2.90 9.62 -47.29
N PHE A 41 3.50 9.76 -46.11
CA PHE A 41 3.70 8.66 -45.19
C PHE A 41 2.36 8.18 -44.61
N ARG A 42 2.08 6.88 -44.68
CA ARG A 42 0.82 6.28 -44.19
C ARG A 42 1.03 5.30 -43.02
N GLY A 43 2.26 4.85 -42.78
CA GLY A 43 2.57 3.90 -41.72
C GLY A 43 3.85 3.12 -42.02
N PHE A 44 4.10 2.05 -41.28
CA PHE A 44 5.21 1.14 -41.51
C PHE A 44 4.71 -0.25 -41.91
N ASP A 45 5.48 -0.96 -42.73
CA ASP A 45 5.24 -2.38 -42.99
C ASP A 45 5.74 -3.26 -41.81
N ALA A 46 5.52 -4.57 -41.90
CA ALA A 46 5.95 -5.52 -40.86
C ALA A 46 7.49 -5.60 -40.68
N ALA A 47 8.27 -5.05 -41.63
CA ALA A 47 9.72 -4.95 -41.56
C ALA A 47 10.20 -3.54 -41.14
N LEU A 48 9.27 -2.65 -40.74
CA LEU A 48 9.51 -1.26 -40.34
C LEU A 48 10.01 -0.35 -41.47
N ASN A 49 9.71 -0.65 -42.73
CA ASN A 49 9.94 0.28 -43.83
C ASN A 49 8.78 1.28 -43.92
N PRO A 50 9.03 2.57 -44.22
CA PRO A 50 7.96 3.55 -44.38
C PRO A 50 7.11 3.20 -45.62
N VAL A 51 5.81 3.07 -45.41
CA VAL A 51 4.80 2.91 -46.45
C VAL A 51 4.39 4.31 -46.91
N CYS A 52 4.73 4.61 -48.16
CA CYS A 52 4.45 5.89 -48.81
C CYS A 52 3.46 5.66 -49.95
N GLU A 53 2.40 6.45 -49.99
CA GLU A 53 1.38 6.38 -51.03
C GLU A 53 1.21 7.73 -51.70
N VAL A 54 0.90 7.72 -53.01
CA VAL A 54 0.54 8.95 -53.72
C VAL A 54 -0.71 9.52 -53.05
N ASP A 55 -0.65 10.79 -52.69
CA ASP A 55 -1.76 11.47 -52.02
C ASP A 55 -2.88 11.75 -53.05
N ASP A 56 -3.64 10.72 -53.41
CA ASP A 56 -4.73 10.78 -54.39
C ASP A 56 -6.02 11.46 -53.84
N GLY A 57 -5.94 12.16 -52.70
CA GLY A 57 -7.14 12.46 -51.91
C GLY A 57 -7.23 13.79 -51.16
N ILE A 58 -6.25 14.71 -51.23
CA ILE A 58 -6.43 16.05 -50.66
C ILE A 58 -6.22 17.11 -51.74
N THR A 59 -7.18 17.23 -52.65
CA THR A 59 -7.21 18.29 -53.66
C THR A 59 -7.59 19.66 -53.08
N ALA A 60 -8.04 19.73 -51.83
CA ALA A 60 -8.16 20.95 -51.03
C ALA A 60 -8.39 20.59 -49.55
N ILE A 61 -7.63 21.19 -48.64
CA ILE A 61 -8.09 21.39 -47.25
C ILE A 61 -9.28 22.35 -47.35
N PRO A 62 -10.43 22.10 -46.69
CA PRO A 62 -11.52 23.08 -46.64
C PRO A 62 -10.94 24.42 -46.19
N ALA A 63 -10.91 25.39 -47.11
CA ALA A 63 -10.37 26.70 -46.86
C ALA A 63 -11.33 27.49 -45.97
N ASN A 64 -11.41 27.10 -44.70
CA ASN A 64 -11.92 27.98 -43.66
C ASN A 64 -10.73 28.86 -43.26
N GLN A 65 -10.64 30.01 -43.94
CA GLN A 65 -9.65 31.02 -43.63
C GLN A 65 -9.90 31.50 -42.20
N CYS A 66 -8.98 31.17 -41.30
CA CYS A 66 -8.96 31.85 -40.01
C CYS A 66 -8.77 33.36 -40.24
N PRO A 67 -9.45 34.22 -39.47
CA PRO A 67 -9.26 35.66 -39.54
C PRO A 67 -7.77 36.05 -39.47
N PRO A 68 -7.35 37.18 -40.07
CA PRO A 68 -5.97 37.64 -39.97
C PRO A 68 -5.48 37.69 -38.52
N GLY A 69 -4.37 37.03 -38.24
CA GLY A 69 -3.84 36.86 -36.87
C GLY A 69 -4.35 35.63 -36.13
N GLN A 70 -5.04 34.70 -36.81
CA GLN A 70 -5.44 33.39 -36.27
C GLN A 70 -4.94 32.24 -37.15
N ALA A 71 -4.72 31.08 -36.55
CA ALA A 71 -4.38 29.81 -37.19
C ALA A 71 -5.41 28.73 -36.80
N VAL A 72 -5.52 27.67 -37.59
CA VAL A 72 -6.38 26.52 -37.24
C VAL A 72 -5.74 25.79 -36.05
N VAL A 73 -6.49 25.64 -34.96
CA VAL A 73 -6.05 24.96 -33.73
C VAL A 73 -6.70 23.59 -33.53
N ALA A 74 -7.85 23.32 -34.18
CA ALA A 74 -8.48 22.00 -34.15
C ALA A 74 -9.33 21.76 -35.40
N ILE A 75 -9.54 20.48 -35.75
CA ILE A 75 -10.51 20.03 -36.75
C ILE A 75 -11.32 18.90 -36.13
N ASP A 76 -12.64 19.06 -36.03
CA ASP A 76 -13.50 18.05 -35.42
C ASP A 76 -13.76 16.84 -36.35
N ALA A 77 -14.41 15.80 -35.81
CA ALA A 77 -14.76 14.58 -36.55
C ALA A 77 -15.72 14.84 -37.75
N ALA A 78 -16.33 16.03 -37.83
CA ALA A 78 -17.18 16.45 -38.94
C ALA A 78 -16.42 17.36 -39.95
N GLY A 79 -15.11 17.56 -39.76
CA GLY A 79 -14.26 18.38 -40.63
C GLY A 79 -14.37 19.90 -40.41
N ARG A 80 -14.94 20.35 -39.28
CA ARG A 80 -15.07 21.79 -38.95
C ARG A 80 -13.81 22.27 -38.25
N THR A 81 -13.32 23.43 -38.67
CA THR A 81 -12.06 24.04 -38.20
C THR A 81 -12.30 25.05 -37.07
N THR A 82 -11.56 24.93 -35.97
CA THR A 82 -11.49 25.93 -34.90
C THR A 82 -10.28 26.83 -35.14
N CYS A 83 -10.46 28.16 -35.06
CA CYS A 83 -9.40 29.15 -35.27
C CYS A 83 -9.00 29.82 -33.94
N GLY A 84 -7.71 29.89 -33.65
CA GLY A 84 -7.15 30.52 -32.46
C GLY A 84 -5.98 31.44 -32.81
N ALA A 85 -5.66 32.41 -31.95
CA ALA A 85 -4.52 33.30 -32.17
C ALA A 85 -3.20 32.53 -31.97
N PRO A 86 -2.25 32.52 -32.94
CA PRO A 86 -0.94 31.93 -32.73
C PRO A 86 -0.20 32.77 -31.69
N ARG A 87 0.15 32.15 -30.56
CA ARG A 87 0.98 32.78 -29.53
C ARG A 87 2.45 32.58 -29.90
N ALA A 88 3.25 33.64 -29.75
CA ALA A 88 4.67 33.65 -30.08
C ALA A 88 5.58 33.23 -28.90
N GLU A 89 5.00 32.98 -27.74
CA GLU A 89 5.73 32.62 -26.53
C GLU A 89 5.98 31.11 -26.45
N PRO A 90 7.16 30.67 -25.95
CA PRO A 90 7.42 29.26 -25.68
C PRO A 90 6.35 28.69 -24.75
N GLN A 91 5.69 27.62 -25.19
CA GLN A 91 4.76 26.85 -24.39
C GLN A 91 5.52 25.63 -23.89
N GLU A 92 6.07 25.74 -22.68
CA GLU A 92 6.81 24.65 -22.03
C GLU A 92 6.03 24.21 -20.79
N CYS A 93 5.99 22.90 -20.55
CA CYS A 93 5.55 22.38 -19.26
C CYS A 93 6.67 22.57 -18.24
N ASP A 94 6.30 22.80 -16.99
CA ASP A 94 7.28 22.89 -15.90
C ASP A 94 8.11 21.59 -15.79
N GLU A 95 9.31 21.68 -15.21
CA GLU A 95 10.21 20.53 -15.07
C GLU A 95 9.52 19.41 -14.26
N GLY A 96 9.26 18.26 -14.91
CA GLY A 96 8.51 17.13 -14.33
C GLY A 96 7.14 16.88 -14.99
N GLN A 97 6.64 17.87 -15.73
CA GLN A 97 5.38 17.78 -16.46
C GLN A 97 5.58 17.48 -17.95
N PHE A 98 4.56 16.89 -18.55
CA PHE A 98 4.45 16.53 -19.95
C PHE A 98 3.12 17.04 -20.50
N MET A 99 3.14 17.35 -21.79
CA MET A 99 1.97 17.85 -22.49
C MET A 99 0.94 16.73 -22.65
N VAL A 100 -0.21 16.86 -22.00
CA VAL A 100 -1.34 15.90 -22.08
C VAL A 100 -2.43 16.34 -23.05
N GLY A 101 -2.41 17.59 -23.47
CA GLY A 101 -3.41 18.13 -24.38
C GLY A 101 -3.11 19.54 -24.83
N ILE A 102 -4.02 20.06 -25.66
CA ILE A 102 -4.08 21.46 -26.05
C ILE A 102 -5.51 21.91 -25.72
N ASP A 103 -5.64 22.96 -24.91
CA ASP A 103 -6.94 23.52 -24.54
C ASP A 103 -7.59 24.22 -25.75
N ASP A 104 -8.88 24.54 -25.67
CA ASP A 104 -9.67 25.17 -26.74
C ASP A 104 -9.11 26.55 -27.15
N ASP A 105 -8.32 27.18 -26.28
CA ASP A 105 -7.64 28.46 -26.53
C ASP A 105 -6.21 28.32 -27.11
N GLY A 106 -5.79 27.09 -27.41
CA GLY A 106 -4.49 26.75 -27.98
C GLY A 106 -3.34 26.63 -26.96
N SER A 107 -3.62 26.69 -25.65
CA SER A 107 -2.60 26.52 -24.62
C SER A 107 -2.22 25.05 -24.37
N VAL A 108 -0.95 24.79 -24.05
CA VAL A 108 -0.49 23.44 -23.67
C VAL A 108 -1.08 23.07 -22.31
N MET A 109 -1.83 21.97 -22.27
CA MET A 109 -2.25 21.36 -21.02
C MET A 109 -1.10 20.46 -20.55
N CYS A 110 -0.54 20.78 -19.40
CA CYS A 110 0.53 20.03 -18.78
C CYS A 110 -0.03 19.20 -17.64
N ALA A 111 0.40 17.94 -17.53
CA ALA A 111 0.20 17.13 -16.34
C ALA A 111 1.54 16.51 -15.94
N ASP A 112 1.64 15.92 -14.76
CA ASP A 112 2.84 15.15 -14.35
C ASP A 112 2.88 13.82 -15.07
N ALA A 113 4.05 13.43 -15.64
CA ALA A 113 4.26 12.20 -16.44
C ALA A 113 3.32 11.10 -15.95
N PRO A 114 2.61 10.33 -16.82
CA PRO A 114 1.79 9.24 -16.31
C PRO A 114 2.79 8.30 -15.66
N GLU A 115 2.91 8.44 -14.35
CA GLU A 115 3.79 7.66 -13.55
C GLU A 115 3.18 6.27 -13.66
N GLY A 116 3.86 5.39 -14.39
CA GLY A 116 3.80 3.99 -14.00
C GLY A 116 4.17 3.98 -12.52
N GLY A 117 3.18 3.65 -11.69
CA GLY A 117 3.11 3.92 -10.26
C GLY A 117 4.45 3.99 -9.54
N GLY A 118 4.68 5.11 -8.85
CA GLY A 118 5.82 5.24 -7.95
C GLY A 118 6.41 6.65 -7.90
N GLY A 119 5.71 7.56 -7.24
CA GLY A 119 6.21 8.90 -6.90
C GLY A 119 5.47 9.44 -5.67
N GLY A 120 6.13 9.43 -4.52
CA GLY A 120 5.54 9.83 -3.25
C GLY A 120 5.16 11.32 -3.21
N GLY A 121 3.89 11.56 -2.92
CA GLY A 121 3.32 12.87 -2.61
C GLY A 121 1.86 12.66 -2.24
N ALA A 122 1.47 13.07 -1.03
CA ALA A 122 0.14 12.86 -0.49
C ALA A 122 -0.96 13.50 -1.38
N ALA A 123 -1.63 12.68 -2.18
CA ALA A 123 -3.03 12.82 -2.63
C ALA A 123 -3.31 11.70 -3.63
N GLY A 124 -3.91 10.63 -3.15
CA GLY A 124 -4.02 9.42 -3.94
C GLY A 124 -5.08 8.50 -3.40
N GLN A 125 -4.74 7.60 -2.50
CA GLN A 125 -5.65 6.72 -1.78
C GLN A 125 -6.16 7.50 -0.58
N CYS A 126 -7.41 7.23 -0.20
CA CYS A 126 -8.01 7.79 1.00
C CYS A 126 -7.05 7.59 2.17
N ALA A 127 -6.32 8.66 2.55
CA ALA A 127 -5.41 8.59 3.68
C ALA A 127 -6.25 8.20 4.89
N PRO A 128 -5.91 7.10 5.61
CA PRO A 128 -6.69 6.67 6.76
C PRO A 128 -6.82 7.83 7.74
N ASN A 129 -8.05 8.22 8.07
CA ASN A 129 -8.42 9.34 8.95
C ASN A 129 -8.47 10.76 8.33
N GLU A 130 -8.25 10.96 7.02
CA GLU A 130 -8.49 12.24 6.37
C GLU A 130 -9.91 12.31 5.75
N VAL A 131 -10.85 12.84 6.54
CA VAL A 131 -12.21 13.11 6.11
C VAL A 131 -12.25 14.36 5.22
N ARG A 132 -12.59 14.22 3.94
CA ARG A 132 -12.79 15.38 3.06
C ARG A 132 -14.10 16.10 3.45
N PRO A 133 -14.14 17.43 3.58
CA PRO A 133 -15.23 18.11 4.29
C PRO A 133 -16.54 18.23 3.49
N LYS A 134 -16.60 17.86 2.22
CA LYS A 134 -17.80 18.03 1.37
C LYS A 134 -18.43 16.72 0.95
N ILE A 135 -19.76 16.65 0.99
CA ILE A 135 -20.54 15.67 0.25
C ILE A 135 -21.23 16.39 -0.88
N MET A 136 -21.09 15.89 -2.09
CA MET A 136 -21.72 16.45 -3.27
C MET A 136 -22.91 15.62 -3.73
N TYR A 137 -23.89 16.28 -4.34
CA TYR A 137 -24.91 15.62 -5.13
C TYR A 137 -25.07 16.29 -6.50
N CYS A 138 -25.06 15.46 -7.54
CA CYS A 138 -25.22 15.82 -8.93
C CYS A 138 -26.60 15.38 -9.41
N GLY A 139 -27.42 16.35 -9.85
CA GLY A 139 -28.81 16.13 -10.21
C GLY A 139 -29.78 16.59 -9.12
N ASN A 140 -31.04 16.14 -9.21
CA ASN A 140 -32.09 16.47 -8.25
C ASN A 140 -32.34 15.31 -7.29
N THR A 141 -32.60 15.60 -6.02
CA THR A 141 -33.02 14.61 -5.02
C THR A 141 -34.06 15.21 -4.09
N SER A 142 -35.18 14.51 -3.88
CA SER A 142 -36.17 14.87 -2.86
C SER A 142 -35.79 14.33 -1.48
N ARG A 143 -34.93 13.31 -1.43
CA ARG A 143 -34.35 12.77 -0.20
C ARG A 143 -33.19 13.67 0.24
N PRO A 144 -33.21 14.20 1.47
CA PRO A 144 -32.10 15.00 1.97
C PRO A 144 -30.84 14.15 2.10
N VAL A 145 -29.78 14.51 1.37
CA VAL A 145 -28.46 13.83 1.43
C VAL A 145 -27.87 13.84 2.83
N GLN A 146 -28.28 14.79 3.68
CA GLN A 146 -27.95 14.80 5.10
C GLN A 146 -28.32 13.51 5.84
N THR A 147 -29.32 12.75 5.34
CA THR A 147 -29.71 11.46 5.92
C THR A 147 -28.67 10.35 5.71
N PHE A 148 -27.69 10.56 4.83
CA PHE A 148 -26.57 9.64 4.56
C PHE A 148 -25.34 9.96 5.41
N VAL A 149 -25.36 11.07 6.17
CA VAL A 149 -24.24 11.47 7.01
C VAL A 149 -24.31 10.68 8.32
N PRO A 150 -23.26 9.92 8.68
CA PRO A 150 -23.21 9.24 9.96
C PRO A 150 -23.20 10.22 11.14
N ALA A 151 -23.73 9.78 12.27
CA ALA A 151 -23.73 10.57 13.48
C ALA A 151 -22.29 10.92 13.91
N GLY A 152 -22.05 12.17 14.28
CA GLY A 152 -20.74 12.66 14.71
C GLY A 152 -19.92 13.37 13.63
N TYR A 153 -20.37 13.35 12.37
CA TYR A 153 -19.69 14.05 11.27
C TYR A 153 -20.46 15.29 10.81
N ASN A 154 -19.70 16.32 10.41
CA ASN A 154 -20.23 17.57 9.88
C ASN A 154 -19.68 17.79 8.46
N PHE A 155 -20.44 17.37 7.45
CA PHE A 155 -20.11 17.64 6.05
C PHE A 155 -20.83 18.88 5.54
N GLN A 156 -20.15 19.61 4.67
CA GLN A 156 -20.80 20.60 3.82
C GLN A 156 -21.48 19.85 2.66
N ILE A 157 -22.82 19.90 2.61
CA ILE A 157 -23.59 19.35 1.49
C ILE A 157 -23.62 20.36 0.35
N VAL A 158 -23.16 19.97 -0.84
CA VAL A 158 -23.02 20.85 -2.00
C VAL A 158 -23.76 20.26 -3.22
N ALA A 159 -24.61 21.07 -3.86
CA ALA A 159 -25.23 20.72 -5.13
C ALA A 159 -24.26 21.02 -6.28
N SER A 160 -23.61 20.00 -6.83
CA SER A 160 -22.59 20.14 -7.88
C SER A 160 -22.32 18.80 -8.57
N CYS A 161 -21.88 18.88 -9.83
CA CYS A 161 -21.35 17.75 -10.60
C CYS A 161 -19.82 17.88 -10.85
N ASP A 162 -19.18 18.87 -10.21
CA ASP A 162 -17.74 19.19 -10.26
C ASP A 162 -17.09 18.81 -8.92
N PRO A 163 -16.71 17.54 -8.71
CA PRO A 163 -16.01 17.15 -7.50
C PRO A 163 -14.59 17.75 -7.47
N ASP A 164 -14.17 18.17 -6.28
CA ASP A 164 -12.85 18.74 -6.01
C ASP A 164 -12.09 17.91 -4.96
N ALA A 165 -10.86 18.32 -4.63
CA ALA A 165 -10.04 17.65 -3.61
C ALA A 165 -10.66 17.66 -2.19
N GLN A 166 -11.69 18.48 -1.95
CA GLN A 166 -12.42 18.53 -0.69
C GLN A 166 -13.69 17.67 -0.71
N THR A 167 -13.97 16.99 -1.82
CA THR A 167 -15.16 16.16 -2.00
C THR A 167 -14.88 14.74 -1.53
N GLN A 168 -15.59 14.31 -0.50
CA GLN A 168 -15.55 12.97 0.06
C GLN A 168 -16.22 11.95 -0.83
N VAL A 169 -17.43 12.29 -1.26
CA VAL A 169 -18.27 11.46 -2.10
C VAL A 169 -19.22 12.35 -2.87
N MET A 170 -19.44 11.99 -4.14
CA MET A 170 -20.44 12.61 -5.00
C MET A 170 -21.53 11.58 -5.31
N PHE A 171 -22.76 11.88 -4.91
CA PHE A 171 -23.94 11.11 -5.29
C PHE A 171 -24.46 11.62 -6.64
N VAL A 172 -24.72 10.73 -7.59
CA VAL A 172 -25.27 11.08 -8.90
C VAL A 172 -26.66 10.50 -9.01
N SER A 173 -27.69 11.36 -9.00
CA SER A 173 -29.07 10.92 -9.20
C SER A 173 -29.38 10.74 -10.69
N ARG A 174 -30.52 10.11 -11.02
CA ARG A 174 -31.03 9.98 -12.40
C ARG A 174 -31.09 11.29 -13.19
N GLY A 175 -31.23 12.43 -12.50
CA GLY A 175 -31.20 13.76 -13.11
C GLY A 175 -29.81 14.27 -13.48
N GLY A 176 -28.75 13.58 -13.05
CA GLY A 176 -27.35 13.94 -13.25
C GLY A 176 -26.75 13.49 -14.58
N GLY A 177 -27.38 12.53 -15.29
CA GLY A 177 -26.83 11.89 -16.50
C GLY A 177 -26.52 12.83 -17.65
N GLY A 178 -27.31 13.90 -17.82
CA GLY A 178 -27.04 14.94 -18.82
C GLY A 178 -25.71 15.68 -18.62
N ASN A 179 -25.10 15.54 -17.44
CA ASN A 179 -23.81 16.13 -17.10
C ASN A 179 -22.63 15.13 -17.27
N ALA A 180 -22.87 13.81 -17.30
CA ALA A 180 -21.80 12.81 -17.31
C ALA A 180 -20.93 12.85 -18.58
N ALA A 181 -21.56 13.03 -19.75
CA ALA A 181 -20.87 13.03 -21.04
C ALA A 181 -19.85 14.18 -21.23
N GLY A 182 -20.04 15.31 -20.55
CA GLY A 182 -19.12 16.45 -20.58
C GLY A 182 -18.08 16.46 -19.46
N ARG A 183 -18.10 15.47 -18.57
CA ARG A 183 -17.35 15.47 -17.30
C ARG A 183 -16.45 14.24 -17.12
N ALA A 184 -16.37 13.38 -18.13
CA ALA A 184 -15.58 12.15 -18.11
C ALA A 184 -14.16 12.37 -17.55
N ALA A 185 -13.40 13.32 -18.11
CA ALA A 185 -12.04 13.60 -17.68
C ALA A 185 -11.96 14.08 -16.22
N ALA A 186 -12.88 14.97 -15.80
CA ALA A 186 -12.90 15.48 -14.43
C ALA A 186 -13.28 14.37 -13.41
N TRP A 187 -14.24 13.51 -13.75
CA TRP A 187 -14.64 12.40 -12.89
C TRP A 187 -13.58 11.30 -12.85
N GLN A 188 -12.90 11.03 -13.97
CA GLN A 188 -11.75 10.13 -14.02
C GLN A 188 -10.61 10.67 -13.14
N ALA A 189 -10.25 11.95 -13.26
CA ALA A 189 -9.22 12.57 -12.44
C ALA A 189 -9.58 12.56 -10.94
N TYR A 190 -10.84 12.86 -10.60
CA TYR A 190 -11.32 12.79 -9.23
C TYR A 190 -11.24 11.37 -8.65
N LEU A 191 -11.64 10.34 -9.40
CA LEU A 191 -11.50 8.96 -8.99
C LEU A 191 -10.02 8.55 -8.90
N GLN A 192 -9.18 8.91 -9.88
CA GLN A 192 -7.75 8.64 -9.84
C GLN A 192 -7.09 9.18 -8.57
N ALA A 193 -7.55 10.34 -8.09
CA ALA A 193 -7.09 10.98 -6.85
C ALA A 193 -7.86 10.51 -5.59
N GLY A 194 -8.49 9.34 -5.57
CA GLY A 194 -9.11 8.78 -4.36
C GLY A 194 -10.55 9.21 -4.10
N GLY A 195 -11.20 9.83 -5.09
CA GLY A 195 -12.59 10.23 -5.00
C GLY A 195 -13.56 9.04 -4.98
N GLN A 196 -14.77 9.31 -4.48
CA GLN A 196 -15.88 8.35 -4.53
C GLN A 196 -17.08 8.91 -5.29
N ILE A 197 -17.65 8.08 -6.17
CA ILE A 197 -18.89 8.39 -6.89
C ILE A 197 -19.90 7.29 -6.58
N VAL A 198 -21.12 7.66 -6.19
CA VAL A 198 -22.23 6.72 -5.93
C VAL A 198 -23.36 6.99 -6.90
N THR A 199 -23.74 6.00 -7.69
CA THR A 199 -24.84 6.13 -8.66
C THR A 199 -26.20 5.90 -8.01
N GLU A 200 -27.24 6.18 -8.79
CA GLU A 200 -28.65 5.99 -8.44
C GLU A 200 -29.35 5.32 -9.62
N TYR A 201 -30.55 4.80 -9.37
CA TYR A 201 -31.50 4.31 -10.38
C TYR A 201 -31.21 4.78 -11.81
N ASN A 202 -31.04 3.83 -12.73
CA ASN A 202 -30.97 4.05 -14.18
C ASN A 202 -29.85 4.95 -14.71
N ILE A 203 -28.96 5.46 -13.86
CA ILE A 203 -27.84 6.33 -14.28
C ILE A 203 -26.50 5.60 -14.32
N SER A 204 -26.48 4.36 -13.83
CA SER A 204 -25.24 3.61 -13.68
C SER A 204 -24.57 3.36 -15.03
N ASP A 205 -25.32 3.12 -16.11
CA ASP A 205 -24.75 2.92 -17.45
C ASP A 205 -24.13 4.18 -18.05
N GLU A 206 -24.72 5.36 -17.83
CA GLU A 206 -24.17 6.63 -18.30
C GLU A 206 -22.93 7.04 -17.50
N VAL A 207 -22.95 6.91 -16.17
CA VAL A 207 -21.80 7.25 -15.31
C VAL A 207 -20.64 6.29 -15.58
N PHE A 208 -20.92 4.99 -15.65
CA PHE A 208 -19.93 3.99 -16.02
C PHE A 208 -19.42 4.22 -17.44
N GLY A 209 -20.32 4.54 -18.37
CA GLY A 209 -20.02 4.86 -19.76
C GLY A 209 -19.03 6.01 -19.90
N ALA A 210 -19.21 7.07 -19.11
CA ALA A 210 -18.33 8.23 -19.09
C ALA A 210 -16.94 7.91 -18.53
N ILE A 211 -16.83 7.01 -17.54
CA ILE A 211 -15.56 6.73 -16.84
C ILE A 211 -14.77 5.60 -17.51
N PHE A 212 -15.44 4.53 -17.93
CA PHE A 212 -14.81 3.27 -18.36
C PHE A 212 -15.16 2.83 -19.78
N GLY A 213 -16.00 3.59 -20.48
CA GLY A 213 -16.49 3.28 -21.82
C GLY A 213 -17.92 2.74 -21.81
N ALA A 214 -18.63 2.99 -22.91
CA ALA A 214 -20.06 2.77 -23.04
C ALA A 214 -20.50 1.32 -22.75
N VAL A 215 -21.56 1.19 -21.98
CA VAL A 215 -22.25 -0.06 -21.67
C VAL A 215 -23.75 0.10 -21.96
N GLY A 216 -24.45 -1.02 -22.13
CA GLY A 216 -25.91 -1.00 -22.27
C GLY A 216 -26.60 -1.07 -20.92
N GLN A 217 -27.71 -0.33 -20.77
CA GLN A 217 -28.58 -0.43 -19.62
C GLN A 217 -29.10 -1.86 -19.41
N GLY A 218 -29.15 -2.28 -18.16
CA GLY A 218 -29.59 -3.62 -17.77
C GLY A 218 -31.09 -3.86 -17.86
N THR A 219 -31.55 -4.94 -17.23
CA THR A 219 -32.99 -5.19 -17.08
C THR A 219 -33.51 -4.56 -15.80
N ARG A 220 -34.69 -3.92 -15.85
CA ARG A 220 -35.33 -3.36 -14.66
C ARG A 220 -35.82 -4.44 -13.69
N ARG A 221 -35.55 -4.28 -12.40
CA ARG A 221 -35.89 -5.19 -11.29
C ARG A 221 -36.39 -4.41 -10.06
N GLY A 222 -36.78 -5.15 -9.02
CA GLY A 222 -37.15 -4.61 -7.70
C GLY A 222 -38.58 -4.11 -7.55
N SER A 223 -38.94 -3.68 -6.34
CA SER A 223 -40.32 -3.32 -5.94
C SER A 223 -40.57 -1.82 -5.78
N CYS A 224 -39.57 -0.97 -6.07
CA CYS A 224 -39.64 0.50 -5.97
C CYS A 224 -40.11 0.99 -4.60
N ARG A 225 -39.45 0.54 -3.52
CA ARG A 225 -39.70 1.04 -2.15
C ARG A 225 -38.64 2.04 -1.68
N ASP A 226 -37.98 2.73 -2.58
CA ASP A 226 -37.03 3.81 -2.32
C ASP A 226 -35.93 3.50 -1.31
N ASN A 227 -35.41 2.27 -1.31
CA ASN A 227 -34.43 1.77 -0.35
C ASN A 227 -33.15 1.32 -1.03
N ALA A 228 -32.01 1.65 -0.44
CA ALA A 228 -30.70 1.32 -1.01
C ALA A 228 -30.27 -0.14 -0.84
N MET A 229 -30.67 -0.78 0.26
CA MET A 229 -30.11 -2.07 0.65
C MET A 229 -30.56 -3.21 -0.29
N PRO A 230 -29.64 -4.12 -0.71
CA PRO A 230 -29.98 -5.30 -1.52
C PRO A 230 -30.76 -6.37 -0.74
N VAL A 231 -31.37 -7.30 -1.48
CA VAL A 231 -32.09 -8.49 -0.97
C VAL A 231 -31.14 -9.64 -0.68
N VAL A 232 -30.04 -9.73 -1.43
CA VAL A 232 -28.97 -10.73 -1.22
C VAL A 232 -27.60 -10.07 -1.27
N LYS A 233 -26.66 -10.57 -0.45
CA LYS A 233 -25.22 -10.28 -0.58
C LYS A 233 -24.63 -11.32 -1.56
N LEU A 234 -23.96 -10.86 -2.61
CA LEU A 234 -23.41 -11.74 -3.66
C LEU A 234 -21.99 -12.20 -3.34
N THR A 235 -21.21 -11.34 -2.69
CA THR A 235 -19.83 -11.59 -2.27
C THR A 235 -19.69 -11.32 -0.78
N PRO A 236 -20.33 -12.10 0.11
CA PRO A 236 -20.34 -11.80 1.55
C PRO A 236 -18.95 -11.71 2.20
N ASP A 237 -17.92 -12.26 1.56
CA ASP A 237 -16.52 -12.20 2.00
C ASP A 237 -15.76 -10.96 1.47
N ASP A 238 -16.40 -10.11 0.66
CA ASP A 238 -15.80 -8.84 0.22
C ASP A 238 -15.57 -7.93 1.43
N PRO A 239 -14.43 -7.21 1.50
CA PRO A 239 -14.10 -6.30 2.60
C PRO A 239 -15.26 -5.37 3.01
N PHE A 240 -16.03 -4.90 2.03
CA PHE A 240 -17.20 -4.06 2.30
C PHE A 240 -18.22 -4.73 3.23
N TRP A 241 -18.50 -6.02 3.05
CA TRP A 241 -19.47 -6.74 3.87
C TRP A 241 -18.89 -7.27 5.17
N VAL A 242 -17.59 -7.55 5.19
CA VAL A 242 -16.86 -7.96 6.40
C VAL A 242 -16.80 -6.80 7.39
N GLU A 243 -16.53 -5.59 6.90
CA GLU A 243 -16.46 -4.37 7.71
C GLU A 243 -17.84 -3.86 8.13
N HIS A 244 -18.84 -4.07 7.28
CA HIS A 244 -20.20 -3.59 7.50
C HIS A 244 -21.20 -4.75 7.59
N ASP A 245 -21.43 -5.23 8.83
CA ASP A 245 -22.48 -6.20 9.13
C ASP A 245 -23.89 -5.57 9.07
N ILE A 246 -24.33 -5.29 7.85
CA ILE A 246 -25.65 -4.72 7.54
C ILE A 246 -26.58 -5.86 7.10
N PRO A 247 -27.73 -6.08 7.77
CA PRO A 247 -28.72 -7.05 7.33
C PRO A 247 -29.30 -6.69 5.95
N VAL A 248 -29.61 -7.68 5.13
CA VAL A 248 -30.37 -7.47 3.88
C VAL A 248 -31.81 -7.05 4.15
N VAL A 249 -32.48 -6.51 3.14
CA VAL A 249 -33.93 -6.20 3.22
C VAL A 249 -34.78 -7.27 2.54
N ALA A 250 -36.06 -7.33 2.91
CA ALA A 250 -37.01 -8.20 2.22
C ALA A 250 -37.23 -7.72 0.79
N ALA A 251 -37.53 -8.64 -0.14
CA ALA A 251 -37.79 -8.30 -1.54
C ALA A 251 -38.93 -7.27 -1.71
N GLY A 252 -39.91 -7.27 -0.80
CA GLY A 252 -41.00 -6.29 -0.79
C GLY A 252 -40.57 -4.86 -0.41
N ASP A 253 -39.37 -4.70 0.14
CA ASP A 253 -38.80 -3.44 0.66
C ASP A 253 -37.61 -2.92 -0.16
N ALA A 254 -37.11 -3.67 -1.14
CA ALA A 254 -35.99 -3.24 -1.97
C ALA A 254 -36.39 -2.11 -2.94
N ALA A 255 -35.44 -1.25 -3.33
CA ALA A 255 -35.66 -0.35 -4.46
C ALA A 255 -35.82 -1.12 -5.77
N CYS A 256 -36.32 -0.42 -6.79
CA CYS A 256 -36.14 -0.84 -8.16
C CYS A 256 -34.92 -0.20 -8.80
N GLY A 257 -34.50 -0.72 -9.94
CA GLY A 257 -33.31 -0.27 -10.65
C GLY A 257 -33.02 -1.21 -11.82
N TYR A 258 -31.88 -1.01 -12.47
CA TYR A 258 -31.43 -1.77 -13.63
C TYR A 258 -30.21 -2.62 -13.27
N GLU A 259 -30.21 -3.86 -13.74
CA GLU A 259 -29.10 -4.77 -13.46
C GLU A 259 -27.76 -4.26 -14.02
N VAL A 260 -26.71 -4.25 -13.20
CA VAL A 260 -25.34 -3.88 -13.64
C VAL A 260 -24.47 -5.09 -13.96
N THR A 261 -25.05 -6.31 -13.94
CA THR A 261 -24.36 -7.60 -14.09
C THR A 261 -23.38 -7.66 -15.27
N ASN A 262 -23.69 -6.99 -16.38
CA ASN A 262 -22.90 -7.05 -17.62
C ASN A 262 -21.83 -5.96 -17.74
N PHE A 263 -21.64 -5.12 -16.71
CA PHE A 263 -20.65 -4.06 -16.77
C PHE A 263 -19.25 -4.68 -16.61
N PRO A 264 -18.28 -4.35 -17.48
CA PRO A 264 -16.97 -5.00 -17.45
C PRO A 264 -16.18 -4.62 -16.20
N GLY A 265 -15.52 -5.60 -15.58
CA GLY A 265 -14.55 -5.35 -14.50
C GLY A 265 -15.15 -4.83 -13.19
N ILE A 266 -16.44 -5.03 -12.95
CA ILE A 266 -17.08 -4.72 -11.67
C ILE A 266 -16.87 -5.88 -10.67
N THR A 267 -16.87 -5.54 -9.39
CA THR A 267 -17.06 -6.50 -8.28
C THR A 267 -18.52 -6.43 -7.81
N PRO A 268 -19.35 -7.47 -8.06
CA PRO A 268 -20.74 -7.50 -7.61
C PRO A 268 -20.82 -7.66 -6.10
N LEU A 269 -21.55 -6.80 -5.40
CA LEU A 269 -21.71 -6.86 -3.94
C LEU A 269 -23.08 -7.35 -3.49
N GLY A 270 -24.13 -6.93 -4.17
CA GLY A 270 -25.49 -7.21 -3.76
C GLY A 270 -26.50 -7.12 -4.89
N GLY A 271 -27.66 -7.74 -4.68
CA GLY A 271 -28.66 -7.89 -5.72
C GLY A 271 -30.09 -8.08 -5.22
N TRP A 272 -31.02 -8.12 -6.17
CA TRP A 272 -32.40 -8.55 -5.92
C TRP A 272 -32.52 -10.08 -5.79
N ALA A 273 -31.57 -10.81 -6.38
CA ALA A 273 -31.40 -12.25 -6.33
C ALA A 273 -29.95 -12.62 -6.69
N ALA A 274 -29.57 -13.90 -6.55
CA ALA A 274 -28.19 -14.38 -6.75
C ALA A 274 -27.55 -14.01 -8.10
N ASN A 275 -28.37 -13.75 -9.13
CA ASN A 275 -27.91 -13.42 -10.48
C ASN A 275 -28.45 -12.06 -10.97
N GLN A 276 -28.91 -11.19 -10.07
CA GLN A 276 -29.51 -9.90 -10.41
C GLN A 276 -28.77 -8.80 -9.67
N VAL A 277 -27.64 -8.35 -10.22
CA VAL A 277 -26.73 -7.41 -9.56
C VAL A 277 -27.34 -6.01 -9.55
N MET A 278 -27.49 -5.46 -8.35
CA MET A 278 -28.02 -4.12 -8.07
C MET A 278 -26.93 -3.18 -7.54
N PHE A 279 -26.01 -3.75 -6.75
CA PHE A 279 -24.97 -3.03 -6.06
C PHE A 279 -23.62 -3.68 -6.38
N ALA A 280 -22.68 -2.89 -6.87
CA ALA A 280 -21.34 -3.31 -7.25
C ALA A 280 -20.37 -2.12 -7.13
N TYR A 281 -19.07 -2.38 -7.30
CA TYR A 281 -18.09 -1.31 -7.50
C TYR A 281 -17.12 -1.61 -8.63
N ARG A 282 -16.44 -0.55 -9.09
CA ARG A 282 -15.23 -0.64 -9.92
C ARG A 282 -14.27 0.46 -9.54
N ASP A 283 -13.00 0.11 -9.40
CA ASP A 283 -11.94 1.04 -9.02
C ASP A 283 -11.30 1.72 -10.23
N LEU A 284 -10.84 2.95 -10.04
CA LEU A 284 -10.04 3.70 -11.01
C LEU A 284 -8.98 4.52 -10.28
N GLY A 285 -7.71 4.18 -10.50
CA GLY A 285 -6.61 4.71 -9.71
C GLY A 285 -6.85 4.37 -8.24
N GLU A 286 -6.93 5.40 -7.42
CA GLU A 286 -6.99 5.26 -5.98
C GLU A 286 -8.41 5.43 -5.39
N GLY A 287 -9.39 5.70 -6.25
CA GLY A 287 -10.79 5.92 -5.89
C GLY A 287 -11.75 4.89 -6.48
N ARG A 288 -13.04 5.05 -6.14
CA ARG A 288 -14.06 4.01 -6.37
C ARG A 288 -15.36 4.57 -6.96
N LEU A 289 -15.84 3.92 -8.02
CA LEU A 289 -17.20 4.06 -8.51
C LEU A 289 -18.09 2.99 -7.87
N TRP A 290 -19.01 3.42 -7.01
CA TRP A 290 -20.08 2.61 -6.46
C TRP A 290 -21.29 2.62 -7.40
N LEU A 291 -21.57 1.47 -7.99
CA LEU A 291 -22.74 1.24 -8.82
C LEU A 291 -23.88 0.79 -7.91
N LEU A 292 -24.68 1.75 -7.44
CA LEU A 292 -25.86 1.49 -6.63
C LEU A 292 -27.10 1.81 -7.46
N ASP A 293 -27.48 0.87 -8.33
CA ASP A 293 -28.65 1.05 -9.20
C ASP A 293 -29.94 0.73 -8.44
N ALA A 294 -30.27 1.66 -7.55
CA ALA A 294 -31.39 1.63 -6.65
C ALA A 294 -32.09 2.99 -6.72
N ASP A 295 -33.40 2.95 -6.90
CA ASP A 295 -34.29 4.09 -6.69
C ASP A 295 -34.22 4.47 -5.21
N TRP A 296 -33.47 5.50 -4.87
CA TRP A 296 -33.35 5.93 -3.47
C TRP A 296 -33.65 7.43 -3.29
N GLN A 297 -33.81 8.22 -4.34
CA GLN A 297 -33.75 9.70 -4.25
C GLN A 297 -35.11 10.41 -4.08
N ASP A 298 -36.24 9.88 -4.55
CA ASP A 298 -37.50 10.63 -4.68
C ASP A 298 -38.42 10.61 -3.44
N ASN A 299 -38.12 9.74 -2.45
CA ASN A 299 -38.73 9.76 -1.12
C ASN A 299 -40.26 9.52 -1.09
N GLU A 300 -40.75 8.66 -2.00
CA GLU A 300 -42.10 8.14 -2.13
C GLU A 300 -42.42 6.99 -1.15
N ALA A 301 -41.41 6.34 -0.56
CA ALA A 301 -41.56 5.21 0.36
C ALA A 301 -40.78 5.34 1.69
N SER A 302 -41.16 4.49 2.66
CA SER A 302 -40.53 4.45 3.98
C SER A 302 -39.07 4.00 3.91
N TRP A 303 -38.17 4.83 4.44
CA TRP A 303 -36.73 4.55 4.50
C TRP A 303 -36.38 3.54 5.60
N ARG A 304 -35.71 2.46 5.23
CA ARG A 304 -35.31 1.40 6.16
C ARG A 304 -33.97 1.72 6.84
N PRO A 305 -33.77 1.32 8.11
CA PRO A 305 -32.50 1.50 8.81
C PRO A 305 -31.29 0.92 8.07
N GLN A 306 -31.47 -0.22 7.40
CA GLN A 306 -30.43 -0.87 6.59
C GLN A 306 -29.96 0.02 5.43
N SER A 307 -30.87 0.79 4.82
CA SER A 307 -30.53 1.75 3.77
C SER A 307 -29.74 2.93 4.34
N THR A 308 -30.06 3.42 5.55
CA THR A 308 -29.22 4.41 6.25
C THR A 308 -27.83 3.85 6.53
N GLN A 309 -27.75 2.62 7.03
CA GLN A 309 -26.48 1.97 7.35
C GLN A 309 -25.61 1.79 6.09
N LEU A 310 -26.21 1.37 4.98
CA LEU A 310 -25.51 1.23 3.70
C LEU A 310 -25.01 2.59 3.19
N MET A 311 -25.86 3.62 3.18
CA MET A 311 -25.46 4.95 2.73
C MET A 311 -24.37 5.57 3.62
N ASN A 312 -24.48 5.39 4.94
CA ASN A 312 -23.42 5.79 5.87
C ASN A 312 -22.11 5.08 5.54
N ALA A 313 -22.15 3.76 5.33
CA ALA A 313 -20.99 2.96 4.96
C ALA A 313 -20.33 3.45 3.67
N LEU A 314 -21.11 3.82 2.65
CA LEU A 314 -20.58 4.40 1.40
C LEU A 314 -19.93 5.77 1.62
N VAL A 315 -20.54 6.65 2.42
CA VAL A 315 -19.94 7.94 2.78
C VAL A 315 -18.62 7.74 3.52
N THR A 316 -18.62 6.83 4.49
CA THR A 316 -17.47 6.54 5.35
C THR A 316 -16.56 5.47 4.81
N TRP A 317 -16.72 4.99 3.58
CA TRP A 317 -15.86 3.93 3.07
C TRP A 317 -14.37 4.33 3.09
N CYS A 318 -14.13 5.63 2.88
CA CYS A 318 -12.81 6.25 3.00
C CYS A 318 -12.49 6.81 4.41
N MET A 319 -13.30 6.51 5.44
CA MET A 319 -13.15 7.01 6.83
C MET A 319 -13.18 5.91 7.88
N ALA A 320 -13.96 4.86 7.64
CA ALA A 320 -13.84 3.61 8.33
C ALA A 320 -12.46 3.10 7.93
N GLY A 321 -11.59 2.92 8.93
CA GLY A 321 -10.27 2.39 8.67
C GLY A 321 -10.45 1.07 7.94
N GLN A 322 -10.14 1.06 6.65
CA GLN A 322 -9.88 -0.14 5.90
C GLN A 322 -8.84 -0.93 6.68
N GLU A 323 -9.31 -1.89 7.46
CA GLU A 323 -8.61 -3.13 7.74
C GLU A 323 -9.62 -4.20 7.34
N PRO A 324 -9.57 -4.62 6.07
CA PRO A 324 -8.49 -5.48 5.62
C PRO A 324 -7.87 -5.09 4.26
N ASP A 325 -6.58 -5.43 4.15
CA ASP A 325 -5.74 -5.54 2.95
C ASP A 325 -5.03 -4.26 2.45
N GLY A 326 -3.97 -3.91 3.17
CA GLY A 326 -2.66 -3.70 2.54
C GLY A 326 -2.43 -2.32 1.91
N GLY A 327 -1.80 -1.42 2.67
CA GLY A 327 -1.01 -0.36 2.06
C GLY A 327 -0.03 -0.99 1.08
N ASN A 328 -0.22 -0.73 -0.21
CA ASN A 328 0.55 -1.26 -1.33
C ASN A 328 0.99 -2.74 -1.21
N LEU A 329 0.14 -3.62 -0.66
CA LEU A 329 0.48 -5.04 -0.60
C LEU A 329 0.24 -5.68 -1.97
N PHE A 330 1.28 -6.22 -2.59
CA PHE A 330 1.17 -6.95 -3.85
C PHE A 330 0.45 -8.28 -3.65
N GLU A 331 -0.89 -8.26 -3.64
CA GLU A 331 -1.70 -9.46 -3.55
C GLU A 331 -2.31 -9.87 -4.91
N PHE A 332 -2.35 -11.18 -5.16
CA PHE A 332 -2.98 -11.77 -6.34
C PHE A 332 -3.46 -13.20 -6.06
N GLN A 333 -4.47 -13.64 -6.81
CA GLN A 333 -4.88 -15.05 -6.82
C GLN A 333 -4.16 -15.83 -7.93
N GLY A 334 -3.86 -17.09 -7.66
CA GLY A 334 -3.22 -18.00 -8.61
C GLY A 334 -1.70 -17.85 -8.69
N VAL A 335 -1.16 -18.15 -9.87
CA VAL A 335 0.28 -18.04 -10.17
C VAL A 335 0.51 -16.85 -11.08
N ARG A 336 1.55 -16.05 -10.81
CA ARG A 336 1.95 -14.93 -11.66
C ARG A 336 3.35 -15.16 -12.21
N ASN A 337 3.54 -14.73 -13.44
CA ASN A 337 4.82 -14.78 -14.12
C ASN A 337 5.37 -13.38 -14.32
N ASP A 338 6.69 -13.30 -14.47
CA ASP A 338 7.43 -12.10 -14.86
C ASP A 338 7.14 -10.87 -13.98
N VAL A 339 7.09 -11.07 -12.65
CA VAL A 339 6.81 -10.04 -11.65
C VAL A 339 8.08 -9.26 -11.31
N ASN A 340 8.07 -7.93 -11.30
CA ASN A 340 9.24 -7.16 -10.89
C ASN A 340 9.44 -7.25 -9.37
N ASP A 341 10.69 -7.33 -8.89
CA ASP A 341 11.03 -7.34 -7.46
C ASP A 341 10.54 -6.06 -6.76
N ALA A 342 10.53 -4.94 -7.49
CA ALA A 342 10.00 -3.67 -7.02
C ALA A 342 8.48 -3.69 -6.85
N ASP A 343 7.76 -4.58 -7.55
CA ASP A 343 6.31 -4.69 -7.44
C ASP A 343 5.90 -5.47 -6.19
N LEU A 344 6.81 -6.15 -5.48
CA LEU A 344 6.51 -6.97 -4.29
C LEU A 344 6.36 -6.12 -3.02
N GLU A 345 5.72 -4.96 -3.13
CA GLU A 345 5.48 -4.06 -2.01
C GLU A 345 4.56 -4.74 -0.95
N GLY A 346 4.80 -4.43 0.32
CA GLY A 346 4.17 -5.08 1.47
C GLY A 346 4.64 -6.50 1.79
N TRP A 347 5.48 -7.13 0.95
CA TRP A 347 6.06 -8.44 1.21
C TRP A 347 7.49 -8.34 1.77
N THR A 348 7.71 -8.92 2.95
CA THR A 348 9.04 -9.00 3.54
C THR A 348 9.73 -10.30 3.14
N ARG A 349 10.87 -10.19 2.44
CA ARG A 349 11.69 -11.36 2.07
C ARG A 349 12.38 -11.94 3.29
N CYS A 350 11.91 -13.10 3.74
CA CYS A 350 12.53 -13.84 4.85
C CYS A 350 13.60 -14.83 4.37
N HIS A 351 13.58 -15.26 3.11
CA HIS A 351 14.56 -16.20 2.58
C HIS A 351 14.97 -15.87 1.15
N LEU A 352 16.26 -16.01 0.85
CA LEU A 352 16.83 -15.98 -0.50
C LEU A 352 17.99 -16.98 -0.55
N SER A 353 17.98 -17.88 -1.54
CA SER A 353 19.10 -18.79 -1.79
C SER A 353 19.19 -19.17 -3.26
N GLN A 354 20.37 -19.61 -3.69
CA GLN A 354 20.58 -20.19 -5.01
C GLN A 354 20.06 -21.64 -5.05
N TYR A 355 19.64 -22.09 -6.23
CA TYR A 355 19.16 -23.46 -6.46
C TYR A 355 20.24 -24.52 -6.23
N GLY A 356 21.52 -24.14 -6.28
CA GLY A 356 22.65 -25.02 -5.96
C GLY A 356 23.05 -25.06 -4.48
N GLN A 357 22.49 -24.20 -3.62
CA GLN A 357 22.78 -24.23 -2.18
C GLN A 357 21.95 -25.32 -1.48
N SER A 358 22.56 -26.00 -0.51
CA SER A 358 21.95 -27.09 0.26
C SER A 358 22.15 -26.91 1.77
N ASN A 359 21.53 -27.77 2.57
CA ASN A 359 21.57 -27.73 4.05
C ASN A 359 20.94 -26.46 4.64
N ILE A 360 19.90 -25.94 3.99
CA ILE A 360 19.16 -24.78 4.45
C ILE A 360 18.04 -25.27 5.38
N ASN A 361 18.11 -24.95 6.66
CA ASN A 361 17.15 -25.45 7.65
C ASN A 361 15.73 -24.88 7.40
N ILE A 362 14.76 -25.76 7.15
CA ILE A 362 13.37 -25.36 6.84
C ILE A 362 12.67 -24.78 8.07
N ALA A 363 12.97 -25.28 9.27
CA ALA A 363 12.39 -24.74 10.50
C ALA A 363 12.83 -23.28 10.74
N ASN A 364 14.08 -22.93 10.40
CA ASN A 364 14.55 -21.55 10.43
C ASN A 364 13.77 -20.68 9.45
N ILE A 365 13.55 -21.15 8.22
CA ILE A 365 12.71 -20.44 7.24
C ILE A 365 11.30 -20.25 7.79
N GLN A 366 10.67 -21.29 8.36
CA GLN A 366 9.33 -21.18 8.93
C GLN A 366 9.22 -20.23 10.12
N GLN A 367 10.32 -20.04 10.86
CA GLN A 367 10.45 -19.07 11.94
C GLN A 367 10.70 -17.65 11.41
N GLU A 368 11.62 -17.49 10.45
CA GLU A 368 11.96 -16.21 9.80
C GLU A 368 10.78 -15.65 9.01
N CYS A 369 10.05 -16.52 8.31
CA CYS A 369 8.78 -16.24 7.64
C CYS A 369 7.56 -16.42 8.56
N GLY A 370 7.78 -16.53 9.88
CA GLY A 370 6.77 -16.91 10.86
C GLY A 370 5.83 -15.80 11.29
N ARG A 371 6.12 -14.57 10.88
CA ARG A 371 5.48 -13.34 11.36
C ARG A 371 4.21 -12.97 10.57
N GLY A 372 4.03 -13.59 9.41
CA GLY A 372 2.91 -13.30 8.52
C GLY A 372 1.82 -14.36 8.42
N THR A 373 0.62 -13.95 8.01
CA THR A 373 -0.51 -14.84 7.73
C THR A 373 -0.48 -15.40 6.31
N LYS A 374 0.22 -14.76 5.38
CA LYS A 374 0.48 -15.26 4.02
C LYS A 374 1.96 -15.55 3.79
N ILE A 375 2.22 -16.42 2.82
CA ILE A 375 3.55 -16.80 2.35
C ILE A 375 3.56 -16.73 0.82
N MET A 376 4.65 -16.20 0.27
CA MET A 376 4.92 -16.22 -1.17
C MET A 376 6.17 -17.03 -1.47
N TYR A 377 6.12 -17.87 -2.50
CA TYR A 377 7.30 -18.54 -3.08
C TYR A 377 7.59 -17.96 -4.46
N GLY A 378 8.87 -17.80 -4.78
CA GLY A 378 9.30 -17.24 -6.06
C GLY A 378 10.66 -17.75 -6.51
N CYS A 379 10.93 -17.62 -7.80
CA CYS A 379 12.25 -17.92 -8.35
C CYS A 379 12.58 -17.10 -9.61
N ARG A 380 13.88 -16.92 -9.88
CA ARG A 380 14.40 -16.17 -11.03
C ARG A 380 15.84 -16.53 -11.38
N PRO A 381 16.36 -16.13 -12.56
CA PRO A 381 17.80 -16.09 -12.79
C PRO A 381 18.48 -15.16 -11.78
N THR A 382 19.63 -15.56 -11.26
CA THR A 382 20.38 -14.78 -10.26
C THR A 382 20.71 -13.39 -10.79
N GLY A 383 20.38 -12.36 -10.01
CA GLY A 383 20.58 -10.95 -10.36
C GLY A 383 19.53 -10.34 -11.30
N SER A 384 18.51 -11.10 -11.72
CA SER A 384 17.34 -10.56 -12.43
C SER A 384 16.51 -9.69 -11.49
N ASN A 385 15.97 -8.58 -11.96
CA ASN A 385 14.94 -7.83 -11.22
C ASN A 385 13.54 -8.42 -11.41
N THR A 386 13.38 -9.42 -12.27
CA THR A 386 12.09 -10.03 -12.59
C THR A 386 12.05 -11.45 -12.06
N TRP A 387 11.08 -11.72 -11.19
CA TRP A 387 10.65 -13.02 -10.74
C TRP A 387 9.93 -13.76 -11.84
N ARG A 388 10.51 -14.87 -12.31
CA ARG A 388 9.95 -15.64 -13.42
C ARG A 388 8.57 -16.18 -13.08
N VAL A 389 8.43 -16.70 -11.87
CA VAL A 389 7.16 -17.24 -11.38
C VAL A 389 7.09 -17.02 -9.87
N VAL A 390 5.92 -16.57 -9.41
CA VAL A 390 5.57 -16.38 -7.99
C VAL A 390 4.15 -16.89 -7.73
N ALA A 391 3.90 -17.33 -6.51
CA ALA A 391 2.57 -17.65 -6.01
C ALA A 391 2.49 -17.31 -4.52
N GLN A 392 1.31 -16.90 -4.06
CA GLN A 392 1.06 -16.58 -2.66
C GLN A 392 -0.14 -17.35 -2.10
N GLY A 393 -0.15 -17.59 -0.79
CA GLY A 393 -1.26 -18.25 -0.12
C GLY A 393 -1.13 -18.15 1.40
N ASP A 394 -2.17 -18.58 2.11
CA ASP A 394 -2.19 -18.61 3.57
C ASP A 394 -1.03 -19.47 4.10
N ARG A 395 -0.29 -18.95 5.06
CA ARG A 395 0.84 -19.63 5.71
C ARG A 395 0.48 -21.03 6.18
N ALA A 396 -0.71 -21.18 6.76
CA ALA A 396 -1.22 -22.46 7.22
C ALA A 396 -1.37 -23.46 6.06
N ALA A 397 -1.86 -23.03 4.90
CA ALA A 397 -1.99 -23.89 3.72
C ALA A 397 -0.63 -24.18 3.07
N VAL A 398 0.23 -23.16 2.92
CA VAL A 398 1.55 -23.26 2.25
C VAL A 398 2.49 -24.23 2.98
N PHE A 399 2.47 -24.22 4.31
CA PHE A 399 3.32 -25.09 5.13
C PHE A 399 2.58 -26.31 5.72
N THR A 400 1.36 -26.62 5.27
CA THR A 400 0.67 -27.86 5.67
C THR A 400 1.44 -29.07 5.14
N PRO A 401 1.88 -30.01 6.02
CA PRO A 401 2.54 -31.22 5.56
C PRO A 401 1.60 -32.08 4.68
N THR A 402 1.98 -32.28 3.42
CA THR A 402 1.23 -33.13 2.46
C THR A 402 1.88 -34.50 2.25
N GLY A 403 2.97 -34.79 2.98
CA GLY A 403 3.72 -36.02 2.88
C GLY A 403 4.50 -36.15 1.56
N ASN A 404 4.90 -37.39 1.24
CA ASN A 404 5.81 -37.68 0.12
C ASN A 404 5.07 -38.16 -1.14
N GLY A 405 3.74 -38.16 -1.12
CA GLY A 405 2.90 -38.46 -2.29
C GLY A 405 2.56 -37.22 -3.11
N ASN A 406 1.57 -37.35 -3.98
CA ASN A 406 1.08 -36.26 -4.84
C ASN A 406 -0.06 -35.44 -4.21
N ALA A 407 -0.21 -35.51 -2.88
CA ALA A 407 -1.21 -34.72 -2.17
C ALA A 407 -0.81 -33.25 -2.11
N THR A 408 -1.81 -32.37 -2.18
CA THR A 408 -1.68 -30.91 -2.15
C THR A 408 -2.68 -30.31 -1.17
N THR A 409 -2.44 -29.05 -0.80
CA THR A 409 -3.39 -28.19 -0.10
C THR A 409 -3.76 -27.03 -1.04
N ARG A 410 -5.05 -26.84 -1.28
CA ARG A 410 -5.54 -25.77 -2.14
C ARG A 410 -5.75 -24.49 -1.35
N ASN A 411 -5.18 -23.40 -1.82
CA ASN A 411 -5.42 -22.06 -1.27
C ASN A 411 -5.07 -21.00 -2.30
N ASN A 412 -5.86 -19.92 -2.35
CA ASN A 412 -5.62 -18.76 -3.20
C ASN A 412 -5.38 -19.08 -4.69
N GLY A 413 -6.14 -20.01 -5.28
CA GLY A 413 -5.98 -20.41 -6.69
C GLY A 413 -4.73 -21.25 -6.99
N VAL A 414 -4.11 -21.85 -5.97
CA VAL A 414 -2.83 -22.59 -6.07
C VAL A 414 -2.90 -23.92 -5.33
N GLU A 415 -2.32 -24.97 -5.92
CA GLU A 415 -2.10 -26.28 -5.29
C GLU A 415 -0.70 -26.29 -4.63
N TRP A 416 -0.66 -26.20 -3.31
CA TRP A 416 0.56 -26.20 -2.50
C TRP A 416 0.95 -27.60 -2.07
N TYR A 417 2.24 -27.90 -2.00
CA TYR A 417 2.73 -29.13 -1.38
C TYR A 417 3.97 -28.85 -0.55
N PHE A 418 4.02 -29.45 0.63
CA PHE A 418 5.12 -29.27 1.56
C PHE A 418 5.44 -30.60 2.25
N SER A 419 6.71 -30.99 2.17
CA SER A 419 7.34 -32.02 2.99
C SER A 419 8.74 -31.54 3.31
N ASP A 420 9.18 -31.75 4.54
CA ASP A 420 10.54 -31.44 5.00
C ASP A 420 11.55 -32.56 4.68
N SER A 421 11.07 -33.65 4.06
CA SER A 421 11.82 -34.87 3.74
C SER A 421 11.66 -35.35 2.31
N TYR A 422 11.07 -34.53 1.42
CA TYR A 422 10.86 -34.89 0.01
C TYR A 422 10.94 -33.67 -0.92
N SER A 423 9.92 -32.81 -0.91
CA SER A 423 9.92 -31.57 -1.68
C SER A 423 8.91 -30.55 -1.16
N LEU A 424 9.10 -29.28 -1.53
CA LEU A 424 8.12 -28.22 -1.37
C LEU A 424 7.98 -27.41 -2.66
N GLY A 425 6.82 -26.82 -2.90
CA GLY A 425 6.53 -26.07 -4.11
C GLY A 425 5.04 -25.87 -4.35
N PHE A 426 4.70 -25.49 -5.58
CA PHE A 426 3.31 -25.25 -5.97
C PHE A 426 3.04 -25.57 -7.45
N ALA A 427 1.75 -25.69 -7.78
CA ALA A 427 1.21 -25.76 -9.14
C ALA A 427 -0.11 -24.95 -9.25
N PRO A 428 -0.58 -24.63 -10.47
CA PRO A 428 -1.88 -23.95 -10.64
C PRO A 428 -3.06 -24.78 -10.10
N GLU A 429 -4.13 -24.12 -9.67
CA GLU A 429 -5.34 -24.80 -9.18
C GLU A 429 -5.86 -25.88 -10.14
N GLY A 430 -6.20 -27.06 -9.59
CA GLY A 430 -6.80 -28.15 -10.35
C GLY A 430 -5.82 -28.91 -11.25
N GLN A 431 -4.55 -28.49 -11.34
CA GLN A 431 -3.53 -29.21 -12.09
C GLN A 431 -2.88 -30.30 -11.24
N PRO A 432 -2.69 -31.53 -11.77
CA PRO A 432 -2.04 -32.59 -11.02
C PRO A 432 -0.55 -32.29 -10.80
N VAL A 433 -0.03 -32.81 -9.70
CA VAL A 433 1.41 -32.79 -9.36
C VAL A 433 1.94 -34.22 -9.45
N SER A 434 3.13 -34.40 -10.03
CA SER A 434 3.77 -35.71 -10.14
C SER A 434 5.15 -35.68 -9.50
N ARG A 435 5.20 -35.95 -8.20
CA ARG A 435 6.39 -35.79 -7.37
C ARG A 435 7.22 -37.08 -7.36
N ASN A 436 8.26 -37.13 -8.20
CA ASN A 436 9.31 -38.14 -8.15
C ASN A 436 10.59 -37.49 -7.57
N SER A 437 10.61 -37.29 -6.26
CA SER A 437 11.48 -36.37 -5.50
C SER A 437 11.27 -34.87 -5.77
N CYS A 438 10.71 -34.49 -6.91
CA CYS A 438 10.13 -33.16 -7.18
C CYS A 438 9.04 -33.25 -8.26
N ASP A 439 8.25 -32.21 -8.45
CA ASP A 439 7.20 -32.16 -9.47
C ASP A 439 7.76 -32.18 -10.90
N THR A 440 7.40 -33.23 -11.64
CA THR A 440 7.82 -33.50 -13.02
C THR A 440 6.72 -33.28 -14.05
N THR A 441 5.54 -32.78 -13.64
CA THR A 441 4.44 -32.54 -14.56
C THR A 441 4.77 -31.41 -15.55
N ASN A 442 4.42 -31.64 -16.83
CA ASN A 442 4.63 -30.70 -17.94
C ASN A 442 3.41 -29.80 -18.23
N THR A 443 2.23 -30.10 -17.70
CA THR A 443 1.04 -29.24 -17.86
C THR A 443 1.17 -27.97 -17.02
N GLY A 444 1.00 -26.78 -17.62
CA GLY A 444 1.25 -25.51 -16.93
C GLY A 444 2.73 -25.40 -16.51
N ASN A 445 3.64 -25.85 -17.38
CA ASN A 445 5.06 -25.95 -17.04
C ASN A 445 5.66 -24.62 -16.61
N ASN A 446 5.23 -23.47 -17.15
CA ASN A 446 5.69 -22.14 -16.76
C ASN A 446 5.30 -21.75 -15.32
N ASP A 447 4.25 -22.34 -14.76
CA ASP A 447 3.56 -21.82 -13.57
C ASP A 447 3.81 -22.67 -12.32
N ARG A 448 5.01 -23.25 -12.20
CA ARG A 448 5.34 -24.26 -11.18
C ARG A 448 6.71 -24.05 -10.57
N ILE A 449 6.80 -24.22 -9.26
CA ILE A 449 8.06 -24.28 -8.52
C ILE A 449 8.17 -25.62 -7.83
N CYS A 450 9.38 -26.17 -7.75
CA CYS A 450 9.67 -27.32 -6.89
C CYS A 450 11.11 -27.30 -6.39
N TRP A 451 11.26 -27.44 -5.07
CA TRP A 451 12.53 -27.56 -4.38
C TRP A 451 12.60 -28.86 -3.59
N HIS A 452 13.74 -29.54 -3.64
CA HIS A 452 13.96 -30.76 -2.87
C HIS A 452 14.20 -30.43 -1.39
N SER A 453 13.73 -31.33 -0.54
CA SER A 453 13.99 -31.29 0.90
C SER A 453 14.37 -32.67 1.42
N SER A 454 15.21 -32.71 2.45
CA SER A 454 15.63 -33.94 3.12
C SER A 454 16.04 -33.65 4.56
N GLY A 455 15.56 -34.46 5.51
CA GLY A 455 15.95 -34.36 6.91
C GLY A 455 15.75 -32.98 7.54
N GLY A 456 14.66 -32.28 7.21
CA GLY A 456 14.38 -30.93 7.72
C GLY A 456 15.11 -29.80 6.99
N ASN A 457 15.86 -30.12 5.93
CA ASN A 457 16.64 -29.14 5.18
C ASN A 457 16.17 -29.04 3.73
N MET A 458 16.11 -27.82 3.21
CA MET A 458 16.00 -27.56 1.79
C MET A 458 17.37 -27.79 1.14
N THR A 459 17.35 -28.51 0.02
CA THR A 459 18.56 -28.93 -0.71
C THR A 459 18.54 -28.28 -2.10
N GLY A 460 18.72 -29.03 -3.19
CA GLY A 460 18.68 -28.50 -4.56
C GLY A 460 17.28 -28.04 -4.97
N GLY A 461 17.19 -27.07 -5.87
CA GLY A 461 15.93 -26.76 -6.55
C GLY A 461 15.83 -27.48 -7.89
N TRP A 462 14.67 -28.05 -8.21
CA TRP A 462 14.48 -28.79 -9.47
C TRP A 462 13.96 -27.88 -10.58
N ARG A 463 12.95 -27.06 -10.29
CA ARG A 463 12.25 -26.27 -11.31
C ARG A 463 11.92 -24.85 -10.86
N CYS A 464 12.04 -23.94 -11.82
CA CYS A 464 11.57 -22.56 -11.78
C CYS A 464 10.75 -22.30 -13.05
N GLY A 465 9.43 -22.47 -12.95
CA GLY A 465 8.56 -22.54 -14.11
C GLY A 465 8.96 -23.69 -15.05
N ASN A 466 9.07 -23.38 -16.34
CA ASN A 466 9.45 -24.37 -17.37
C ASN A 466 10.96 -24.68 -17.37
N GLN A 467 11.77 -23.91 -16.63
CA GLN A 467 13.17 -24.24 -16.46
C GLN A 467 13.28 -25.37 -15.43
N THR A 468 13.71 -26.55 -15.87
CA THR A 468 13.89 -27.75 -15.05
C THR A 468 15.37 -28.13 -14.97
N GLY A 469 15.71 -29.14 -14.16
CA GLY A 469 17.09 -29.61 -14.03
C GLY A 469 18.02 -28.63 -13.31
N LEU A 470 17.47 -27.78 -12.43
CA LEU A 470 18.23 -26.71 -11.76
C LEU A 470 19.04 -27.18 -10.54
N ASN A 471 19.10 -28.49 -10.29
CA ASN A 471 19.85 -29.06 -9.18
C ASN A 471 21.33 -28.69 -9.27
N GLY A 472 21.86 -28.01 -8.25
CA GLY A 472 23.25 -27.56 -8.25
C GLY A 472 23.50 -26.27 -9.05
N ASN A 473 22.47 -25.60 -9.57
CA ASN A 473 22.61 -24.42 -10.42
C ASN A 473 22.63 -23.12 -9.58
N ASN A 474 23.73 -22.37 -9.66
CA ASN A 474 23.89 -21.08 -8.97
C ASN A 474 23.51 -19.85 -9.81
N GLY A 475 23.11 -20.06 -11.07
CA GLY A 475 22.56 -19.01 -11.93
C GLY A 475 21.04 -18.82 -11.76
N TRP A 476 20.42 -19.56 -10.85
CA TRP A 476 19.01 -19.44 -10.47
C TRP A 476 18.89 -19.32 -8.96
N GLU A 477 17.96 -18.49 -8.51
CA GLU A 477 17.67 -18.26 -7.10
C GLU A 477 16.18 -18.42 -6.80
N ARG A 478 15.91 -18.77 -5.55
CA ARG A 478 14.59 -18.97 -4.95
C ARG A 478 14.46 -18.08 -3.73
N ALA A 479 13.26 -17.60 -3.50
CA ALA A 479 12.96 -16.76 -2.37
C ALA A 479 11.60 -17.11 -1.75
N ILE A 480 11.49 -16.75 -0.48
CA ILE A 480 10.27 -16.84 0.31
C ILE A 480 10.05 -15.49 0.98
N TRP A 481 8.81 -15.04 0.97
CA TRP A 481 8.35 -13.84 1.65
C TRP A 481 7.18 -14.15 2.58
N TYR A 482 6.96 -13.25 3.53
CA TYR A 482 5.75 -13.20 4.35
C TYR A 482 5.19 -11.77 4.34
N ASN A 483 3.90 -11.60 4.64
CA ASN A 483 3.29 -10.30 4.91
C ASN A 483 2.92 -10.21 6.39
N ASP A 484 3.30 -9.16 7.13
CA ASP A 484 2.94 -9.07 8.55
C ASP A 484 1.41 -8.96 8.71
N ALA A 485 0.83 -9.71 9.66
CA ALA A 485 -0.62 -9.77 9.88
C ALA A 485 -1.16 -8.70 10.83
N ASP A 486 -0.31 -7.77 11.29
CA ASP A 486 -0.68 -6.64 12.14
C ASP A 486 -0.04 -5.39 11.52
N GLY A 487 -0.84 -4.39 11.13
CA GLY A 487 -0.43 -3.09 10.56
C GLY A 487 0.38 -2.18 11.49
N GLY A 488 1.38 -2.72 12.19
CA GLY A 488 2.36 -1.99 13.00
C GLY A 488 3.70 -1.84 12.29
N GLY A 489 3.67 -1.39 11.04
CA GLY A 489 4.86 -1.15 10.21
C GLY A 489 4.97 0.32 9.81
N GLY A 490 5.00 1.22 10.78
CA GLY A 490 5.49 2.58 10.53
C GLY A 490 6.95 2.52 10.12
N GLY A 491 7.18 2.61 8.81
CA GLY A 491 8.43 3.07 8.21
C GLY A 491 9.06 2.09 7.22
N ASP A 492 9.31 2.59 6.02
CA ASP A 492 10.70 2.97 5.81
C ASP A 492 10.81 4.45 5.43
N PRO A 493 11.75 5.16 6.06
CA PRO A 493 12.85 5.64 5.24
C PRO A 493 14.18 5.27 5.89
N GLY A 494 14.79 4.18 5.41
CA GLY A 494 16.10 3.67 5.80
C GLY A 494 16.12 2.62 6.94
N ASN A 495 15.97 1.35 6.58
CA ASN A 495 16.74 0.22 7.13
C ASN A 495 16.74 0.04 8.68
N ARG A 496 15.61 0.25 9.36
CA ARG A 496 15.49 0.06 10.83
C ARG A 496 15.15 -1.39 11.19
N PHE A 497 15.94 -2.01 12.07
CA PHE A 497 15.68 -3.35 12.60
C PHE A 497 14.41 -3.38 13.46
N THR A 498 13.36 -4.10 13.06
CA THR A 498 12.11 -4.18 13.84
C THR A 498 11.63 -5.62 14.04
N PHE A 499 11.02 -5.89 15.20
CA PHE A 499 10.40 -7.19 15.53
C PHE A 499 9.21 -7.03 16.51
N GLN A 500 8.26 -7.95 16.46
CA GLN A 500 7.14 -8.06 17.41
C GLN A 500 7.48 -9.08 18.52
N GLY A 501 7.03 -8.82 19.74
CA GLY A 501 7.22 -9.71 20.88
C GLY A 501 8.62 -9.61 21.50
N VAL A 502 9.05 -10.70 22.14
CA VAL A 502 10.37 -10.82 22.76
C VAL A 502 11.27 -11.67 21.87
N ARG A 503 12.45 -11.16 21.54
CA ARG A 503 13.42 -11.83 20.66
C ARG A 503 14.64 -12.28 21.43
N GLU A 504 15.05 -13.53 21.21
CA GLU A 504 16.26 -14.11 21.79
C GLU A 504 17.43 -14.07 20.80
N ASN A 505 18.66 -14.17 21.32
CA ASN A 505 19.88 -14.42 20.54
C ASN A 505 20.09 -13.51 19.32
N THR A 506 19.91 -12.19 19.49
CA THR A 506 19.98 -11.22 18.38
C THR A 506 21.37 -10.60 18.26
N PRO A 507 22.04 -10.64 17.10
CA PRO A 507 23.33 -9.98 16.91
C PRO A 507 23.26 -8.46 17.16
N ASP A 508 24.23 -7.90 17.88
CA ASP A 508 24.30 -6.45 18.11
C ASP A 508 24.45 -5.66 16.79
N ALA A 509 25.18 -6.26 15.83
CA ALA A 509 25.40 -5.67 14.51
C ALA A 509 24.14 -5.59 13.64
N SER A 510 23.05 -6.29 14.00
CA SER A 510 21.80 -6.22 13.25
C SER A 510 20.88 -5.10 13.73
N LEU A 511 21.22 -4.34 14.77
CA LEU A 511 20.36 -3.32 15.37
C LEU A 511 20.41 -1.98 14.62
N GLU A 512 20.41 -2.01 13.29
CA GLU A 512 20.42 -0.81 12.46
C GLU A 512 19.18 0.06 12.72
N GLY A 513 19.36 1.39 12.71
CA GLY A 513 18.30 2.36 13.01
C GLY A 513 17.96 2.56 14.49
N TRP A 514 18.72 1.96 15.42
CA TRP A 514 18.61 2.13 16.87
C TRP A 514 19.85 2.77 17.49
N GLU A 515 19.66 3.77 18.33
CA GLU A 515 20.73 4.45 19.06
C GLU A 515 20.65 4.12 20.56
N PRO A 516 21.76 3.65 21.19
CA PRO A 516 21.79 3.44 22.64
C PRO A 516 21.58 4.76 23.39
N CYS A 517 20.48 4.88 24.12
CA CYS A 517 20.20 6.04 24.98
C CYS A 517 20.49 5.79 26.46
N HIS A 518 20.62 4.52 26.87
CA HIS A 518 21.10 4.14 28.19
C HIS A 518 21.89 2.83 28.11
N THR A 519 23.07 2.79 28.73
CA THR A 519 23.84 1.56 28.91
C THR A 519 24.37 1.50 30.33
N SER A 520 24.21 0.36 31.00
CA SER A 520 24.81 0.14 32.32
C SER A 520 25.00 -1.35 32.61
N LEU A 521 25.84 -1.66 33.60
CA LEU A 521 25.94 -3.02 34.15
C LEU A 521 24.76 -3.33 35.06
N TYR A 522 24.42 -4.61 35.21
CA TYR A 522 23.34 -5.06 36.08
C TYR A 522 23.56 -4.70 37.57
N GLY A 523 24.80 -4.53 38.03
CA GLY A 523 25.10 -4.09 39.41
C GLY A 523 25.28 -2.58 39.58
N ALA A 524 25.20 -1.79 38.51
CA ALA A 524 25.36 -0.35 38.58
C ALA A 524 24.07 0.36 39.02
N THR A 525 24.20 1.48 39.73
CA THR A 525 23.07 2.36 40.07
C THR A 525 23.08 3.61 39.18
N THR A 526 21.96 3.89 38.52
CA THR A 526 21.74 5.10 37.72
C THR A 526 20.79 6.03 38.47
N ASN A 527 21.20 7.26 38.75
CA ASN A 527 20.34 8.28 39.40
C ASN A 527 19.61 9.12 38.35
N GLY A 528 18.45 9.67 38.71
CA GLY A 528 17.70 10.57 37.83
C GLY A 528 17.10 9.83 36.63
N LEU A 529 16.55 8.65 36.88
CA LEU A 529 16.08 7.72 35.86
C LEU A 529 15.07 8.38 34.92
N SER A 530 14.04 9.03 35.46
CA SER A 530 13.02 9.72 34.68
C SER A 530 13.60 10.83 33.82
N ALA A 531 14.47 11.68 34.38
CA ALA A 531 15.15 12.75 33.65
C ALA A 531 16.07 12.19 32.55
N SER A 532 16.85 11.15 32.85
CA SER A 532 17.76 10.52 31.90
C SER A 532 17.04 9.83 30.74
N LEU A 533 15.94 9.12 30.99
CA LEU A 533 15.16 8.49 29.94
C LEU A 533 14.37 9.52 29.13
N ASN A 534 13.86 10.58 29.76
CA ASN A 534 13.18 11.65 29.04
C ASN A 534 14.11 12.44 28.13
N ALA A 535 15.34 12.71 28.57
CA ALA A 535 16.29 13.50 27.79
C ALA A 535 17.00 12.69 26.70
N ASN A 536 17.33 11.42 26.96
CA ASN A 536 18.20 10.65 26.06
C ASN A 536 17.44 9.63 25.22
N CYS A 537 16.28 9.16 25.68
CA CYS A 537 15.46 8.16 24.99
C CYS A 537 14.19 8.82 24.45
N ASP A 538 14.33 9.72 23.50
CA ASP A 538 13.31 10.67 23.02
C ASP A 538 12.60 10.24 21.72
N GLY A 539 13.12 9.24 21.02
CA GLY A 539 12.54 8.69 19.80
C GLY A 539 11.21 7.98 20.01
N GLN A 540 10.42 7.85 18.94
CA GLN A 540 9.07 7.30 18.97
C GLN A 540 9.03 5.84 19.50
N TYR A 541 10.09 5.07 19.28
CA TYR A 541 10.17 3.69 19.72
C TYR A 541 11.36 3.46 20.67
N ILE A 542 11.15 2.55 21.62
CA ILE A 542 12.12 2.17 22.65
C ILE A 542 12.36 0.67 22.58
N MET A 543 13.61 0.26 22.71
CA MET A 543 14.02 -1.14 22.81
C MET A 543 14.78 -1.37 24.11
N TYR A 544 14.46 -2.47 24.80
CA TYR A 544 15.18 -2.94 25.99
C TYR A 544 15.94 -4.21 25.66
N GLY A 545 17.12 -4.39 26.27
CA GLY A 545 17.89 -5.62 26.10
C GLY A 545 18.91 -5.89 27.18
N CYS A 546 19.36 -7.14 27.21
CA CYS A 546 20.37 -7.63 28.16
C CYS A 546 21.24 -8.75 27.56
N ARG A 547 22.50 -8.80 27.99
CA ARG A 547 23.47 -9.86 27.61
C ARG A 547 24.65 -9.96 28.59
N PRO A 548 25.43 -11.04 28.58
CA PRO A 548 26.75 -11.07 29.20
C PRO A 548 27.66 -9.99 28.57
N VAL A 549 28.47 -9.32 29.38
CA VAL A 549 29.40 -8.29 28.90
C VAL A 549 30.33 -8.87 27.84
N GLY A 550 30.38 -8.22 26.67
CA GLY A 550 31.22 -8.63 25.55
C GLY A 550 30.66 -9.75 24.67
N ALA A 551 29.46 -10.27 24.95
CA ALA A 551 28.79 -11.20 24.05
C ALA A 551 28.39 -10.52 22.74
N ALA A 552 28.59 -11.20 21.60
CA ALA A 552 28.22 -10.67 20.28
C ALA A 552 26.70 -10.50 20.10
N ASN A 553 25.92 -11.33 20.80
CA ASN A 553 24.47 -11.38 20.67
C ASN A 553 23.79 -10.94 21.98
N TRP A 554 22.68 -10.24 21.83
CA TRP A 554 21.72 -9.94 22.87
C TRP A 554 20.97 -11.21 23.27
N THR A 555 20.95 -11.50 24.57
CA THR A 555 20.21 -12.66 25.09
C THR A 555 18.71 -12.44 24.93
N LEU A 556 18.24 -11.24 25.25
CA LEU A 556 16.86 -10.82 25.04
C LEU A 556 16.81 -9.39 24.51
N LEU A 557 15.83 -9.14 23.63
CA LEU A 557 15.37 -7.83 23.22
C LEU A 557 13.84 -7.79 23.21
N ALA A 558 13.28 -6.62 23.51
CA ALA A 558 11.88 -6.29 23.24
C ALA A 558 11.80 -4.83 22.81
N GLN A 559 10.90 -4.50 21.89
CA GLN A 559 10.70 -3.13 21.41
C GLN A 559 9.23 -2.71 21.43
N GLY A 560 8.95 -1.42 21.60
CA GLY A 560 7.59 -0.89 21.64
C GLY A 560 7.55 0.63 21.52
N GLU A 561 6.35 1.19 21.38
CA GLU A 561 6.15 2.64 21.36
C GLU A 561 6.55 3.25 22.71
N ARG A 562 7.31 4.34 22.67
CA ARG A 562 7.81 5.05 23.86
C ARG A 562 6.73 5.33 24.89
N ALA A 563 5.57 5.80 24.45
CA ALA A 563 4.45 6.13 25.31
C ALA A 563 3.96 4.91 26.10
N SER A 564 3.96 3.73 25.48
CA SER A 564 3.58 2.46 26.11
C SER A 564 4.70 1.91 27.01
N VAL A 565 5.95 1.95 26.56
CA VAL A 565 7.12 1.40 27.26
C VAL A 565 7.43 2.16 28.56
N PHE A 566 7.28 3.48 28.57
CA PHE A 566 7.55 4.33 29.74
C PHE A 566 6.30 4.77 30.50
N ARG A 567 5.12 4.22 30.19
CA ARG A 567 3.91 4.49 30.97
C ARG A 567 4.08 3.99 32.40
N ASP A 568 3.90 4.87 33.37
CA ASP A 568 3.93 4.47 34.78
C ASP A 568 2.76 3.51 35.08
N THR A 569 3.10 2.32 35.50
CA THR A 569 2.19 1.22 35.86
C THR A 569 2.07 1.06 37.38
N GLY A 570 2.74 1.92 38.14
CA GLY A 570 2.83 1.85 39.59
C GLY A 570 3.58 0.60 40.08
N ASN A 571 3.33 0.26 41.34
CA ASN A 571 4.09 -0.76 42.08
C ASN A 571 3.34 -2.11 42.17
N GLY A 572 2.23 -2.24 41.45
CA GLY A 572 1.45 -3.49 41.34
C GLY A 572 1.83 -4.31 40.11
N ASN A 573 0.97 -5.27 39.75
CA ASN A 573 1.14 -6.13 38.57
C ASN A 573 0.48 -5.57 37.30
N ALA A 574 0.18 -4.27 37.28
CA ALA A 574 -0.35 -3.63 36.07
C ALA A 574 0.74 -3.55 34.99
N THR A 575 0.32 -3.65 33.74
CA THR A 575 1.17 -3.60 32.55
C THR A 575 0.53 -2.71 31.50
N THR A 576 1.33 -2.27 30.53
CA THR A 576 0.87 -1.67 29.28
C THR A 576 1.22 -2.61 28.15
N ARG A 577 0.24 -2.97 27.34
CA ARG A 577 0.43 -3.88 26.21
C ARG A 577 0.79 -3.11 24.95
N HIS A 578 1.88 -3.51 24.29
CA HIS A 578 2.25 -2.98 22.98
C HIS A 578 3.22 -3.91 22.26
N ASN A 579 3.05 -4.07 20.95
CA ASN A 579 3.95 -4.83 20.05
C ASN A 579 4.27 -6.26 20.55
N GLY A 580 3.26 -7.04 20.96
CA GLY A 580 3.47 -8.41 21.43
C GLY A 580 4.08 -8.54 22.83
N VAL A 581 4.11 -7.46 23.62
CA VAL A 581 4.83 -7.38 24.90
C VAL A 581 3.98 -6.69 25.99
N GLU A 582 4.00 -7.26 27.20
CA GLU A 582 3.48 -6.65 28.43
C GLU A 582 4.60 -5.84 29.12
N TRP A 583 4.54 -4.52 29.02
CA TRP A 583 5.50 -3.59 29.59
C TRP A 583 5.11 -3.16 30.99
N TYR A 584 6.09 -3.02 31.89
CA TYR A 584 5.87 -2.37 33.18
C TYR A 584 7.02 -1.42 33.49
N PHE A 585 6.66 -0.22 33.90
CA PHE A 585 7.58 0.83 34.29
C PHE A 585 7.09 1.48 35.57
N SER A 586 8.01 1.70 36.51
CA SER A 586 7.85 2.54 37.69
C SER A 586 9.23 3.05 38.08
N THR A 587 9.33 4.29 38.50
CA THR A 587 10.58 4.89 39.00
C THR A 587 10.90 4.47 40.44
N SER A 588 9.99 3.73 41.10
CA SER A 588 10.06 3.39 42.52
C SER A 588 9.91 1.90 42.83
N TYR A 589 9.89 1.02 41.83
CA TYR A 589 9.69 -0.41 42.04
C TYR A 589 10.48 -1.29 41.06
N SER A 590 10.04 -1.36 39.80
CA SER A 590 10.75 -2.12 38.76
C SER A 590 10.38 -1.70 37.36
N ILE A 591 11.26 -2.03 36.42
CA ILE A 591 11.13 -1.80 34.99
C ILE A 591 11.40 -3.12 34.27
N GLY A 592 10.63 -3.44 33.23
CA GLY A 592 10.85 -4.66 32.47
C GLY A 592 9.69 -5.02 31.57
N PHE A 593 9.71 -6.27 31.13
CA PHE A 593 8.70 -6.80 30.23
C PHE A 593 8.49 -8.32 30.37
N ALA A 594 7.35 -8.77 29.88
CA ALA A 594 7.01 -10.18 29.65
C ALA A 594 6.29 -10.33 28.29
N PRO A 595 6.19 -11.55 27.72
CA PRO A 595 5.43 -11.78 26.50
C PRO A 595 3.95 -11.42 26.65
N GLU A 596 3.30 -11.02 25.55
CA GLU A 596 1.88 -10.67 25.55
C GLU A 596 0.99 -11.75 26.19
N GLY A 597 0.00 -11.30 26.97
CA GLY A 597 -0.97 -12.17 27.62
C GLY A 597 -0.41 -12.99 28.78
N GLN A 598 0.90 -12.89 29.06
CA GLN A 598 1.49 -13.53 30.23
C GLN A 598 1.36 -12.64 31.47
N PRO A 599 0.89 -13.19 32.61
CA PRO A 599 0.84 -12.43 33.85
C PRO A 599 2.26 -12.11 34.35
N VAL A 600 2.39 -10.99 35.07
CA VAL A 600 3.61 -10.62 35.81
C VAL A 600 3.39 -10.77 37.31
N SER A 601 4.44 -11.13 38.05
CA SER A 601 4.41 -11.23 39.51
C SER A 601 5.54 -10.39 40.10
N ARG A 602 5.28 -9.09 40.31
CA ARG A 602 6.28 -8.10 40.73
C ARG A 602 6.36 -8.08 42.26
N ASN A 603 7.32 -8.83 42.82
CA ASN A 603 7.72 -8.80 44.23
C ASN A 603 9.05 -8.03 44.33
N SER A 604 9.02 -6.72 44.15
CA SER A 604 10.15 -5.83 43.80
C SER A 604 10.76 -6.06 42.41
N CYS A 605 10.60 -7.24 41.80
CA CYS A 605 10.80 -7.51 40.37
C CYS A 605 9.92 -8.69 39.92
N ASP A 606 9.80 -8.94 38.62
CA ASP A 606 9.00 -10.05 38.06
C ASP A 606 9.62 -11.43 38.36
N THR A 607 8.99 -12.14 39.31
CA THR A 607 9.37 -13.49 39.75
C THR A 607 8.59 -14.60 39.06
N GLN A 608 7.76 -14.29 38.06
CA GLN A 608 6.94 -15.29 37.39
C GLN A 608 7.79 -16.34 36.65
N GLY A 609 7.40 -17.61 36.76
CA GLY A 609 8.12 -18.75 36.18
C GLY A 609 7.71 -19.12 34.75
N GLY A 610 6.45 -18.87 34.37
CA GLY A 610 5.93 -19.19 33.04
C GLY A 610 6.65 -18.39 31.96
N GLN A 611 7.17 -19.08 30.92
CA GLN A 611 7.99 -18.47 29.86
C GLN A 611 9.16 -17.65 30.41
N GLY A 612 9.81 -18.18 31.45
CA GLY A 612 10.88 -17.48 32.16
C GLY A 612 12.02 -17.03 31.26
N ASN A 613 12.30 -17.72 30.15
CA ASN A 613 13.34 -17.35 29.20
C ASN A 613 13.05 -16.03 28.47
N LEU A 614 11.79 -15.59 28.38
CA LEU A 614 11.37 -14.40 27.62
C LEU A 614 11.06 -13.18 28.50
N ARG A 615 11.53 -13.15 29.74
CA ARG A 615 11.21 -12.10 30.72
C ARG A 615 12.43 -11.31 31.13
N MET A 616 12.27 -10.01 31.35
CA MET A 616 13.36 -9.15 31.80
C MET A 616 12.88 -8.23 32.91
N CYS A 617 13.70 -8.06 33.96
CA CYS A 617 13.34 -7.16 35.05
C CYS A 617 14.56 -6.52 35.72
N TRP A 618 14.45 -5.21 35.97
CA TRP A 618 15.40 -4.39 36.72
C TRP A 618 14.69 -3.67 37.87
N HIS A 619 15.35 -3.58 39.01
CA HIS A 619 14.84 -2.83 40.16
C HIS A 619 14.98 -1.32 39.94
N SER A 620 14.00 -0.59 40.45
CA SER A 620 14.06 0.87 40.58
C SER A 620 13.61 1.31 41.96
N ASN A 621 14.17 2.42 42.46
CA ASN A 621 13.78 2.99 43.76
C ASN A 621 14.10 4.49 43.79
N GLY A 622 13.10 5.31 44.10
CA GLY A 622 13.28 6.75 44.30
C GLY A 622 13.94 7.46 43.10
N ASP A 623 13.44 7.18 41.88
CA ASP A 623 13.98 7.71 40.62
C ASP A 623 15.42 7.25 40.31
N ARG A 624 15.75 6.04 40.74
CA ARG A 624 17.02 5.39 40.44
C ARG A 624 16.77 4.02 39.86
N MET A 625 17.52 3.65 38.81
CA MET A 625 17.63 2.26 38.39
C MET A 625 18.75 1.61 39.20
N THR A 626 18.43 0.58 39.99
CA THR A 626 19.38 -0.07 40.91
C THR A 626 19.85 -1.40 40.31
N SER A 627 19.75 -2.52 41.04
CA SER A 627 20.21 -3.82 40.55
C SER A 627 19.29 -4.40 39.49
N GLY A 628 19.86 -5.08 38.50
CA GLY A 628 19.10 -5.91 37.57
C GLY A 628 18.81 -7.28 38.18
N TYR A 629 17.56 -7.74 38.09
CA TYR A 629 17.10 -9.00 38.68
C TYR A 629 17.26 -10.17 37.72
N ARG A 630 16.72 -10.04 36.49
CA ARG A 630 16.74 -11.14 35.51
C ARG A 630 16.96 -10.70 34.06
N CYS A 631 17.54 -11.61 33.29
CA CYS A 631 17.58 -11.61 31.83
C CYS A 631 17.19 -13.02 31.36
N GLY A 632 15.90 -13.22 31.11
CA GLY A 632 15.31 -14.52 30.84
C GLY A 632 15.36 -15.42 32.06
N ASN A 633 15.82 -16.65 31.86
CA ASN A 633 16.03 -17.64 32.93
C ASN A 633 17.29 -17.36 33.78
N ASN A 634 18.07 -16.34 33.45
CA ASN A 634 19.24 -15.95 34.22
C ASN A 634 18.83 -15.00 35.34
N PHE A 635 18.94 -15.47 36.59
CA PHE A 635 18.74 -14.66 37.80
C PHE A 635 20.05 -14.02 38.20
N LEU A 636 20.17 -12.73 37.96
CA LEU A 636 21.43 -11.99 37.96
C LEU A 636 21.66 -11.21 39.25
N ASN A 637 20.61 -10.69 39.88
CA ASN A 637 20.66 -10.02 41.19
C ASN A 637 21.85 -9.06 41.37
N GLY A 638 22.11 -8.19 40.38
CA GLY A 638 23.22 -7.24 40.41
C GLY A 638 24.56 -7.73 39.86
N ASN A 639 24.59 -8.82 39.10
CA ASN A 639 25.82 -9.37 38.51
C ASN A 639 26.47 -8.43 37.47
N ASN A 640 27.66 -7.89 37.77
CA ASN A 640 28.41 -7.00 36.87
C ASN A 640 29.01 -7.67 35.62
N GLY A 641 28.92 -8.99 35.49
CA GLY A 641 29.22 -9.72 34.25
C GLY A 641 28.13 -9.62 33.19
N TRP A 642 27.03 -8.92 33.48
CA TRP A 642 25.92 -8.68 32.55
C TRP A 642 25.67 -7.19 32.35
N GLU A 643 25.37 -6.82 31.11
CA GLU A 643 24.96 -5.47 30.73
C GLU A 643 23.47 -5.42 30.38
N ARG A 644 22.89 -4.24 30.63
CA ARG A 644 21.57 -3.84 30.19
C ARG A 644 21.67 -2.59 29.33
N ARG A 645 20.83 -2.52 28.32
CA ARG A 645 20.80 -1.40 27.38
C ARG A 645 19.37 -1.03 27.02
N ILE A 646 19.16 0.27 26.84
CA ILE A 646 17.96 0.85 26.27
C ILE A 646 18.41 1.59 25.02
N TRP A 647 17.69 1.36 23.94
CA TRP A 647 17.84 2.12 22.71
C TRP A 647 16.60 2.94 22.45
N THR A 648 16.81 4.04 21.77
CA THR A 648 15.78 4.84 21.16
C THR A 648 15.88 4.69 19.65
N SER A 649 14.76 4.72 18.94
CA SER A 649 14.81 4.89 17.49
C SER A 649 15.55 6.19 17.17
N ASN A 650 16.50 6.16 16.23
CA ASN A 650 17.28 7.34 15.85
C ASN A 650 16.37 8.56 15.64
N ALA A 651 16.68 9.68 16.30
CA ALA A 651 16.07 10.97 16.06
C ALA A 651 16.59 11.56 14.72
N GLY A 652 16.17 10.91 13.63
CA GLY A 652 16.42 11.31 12.25
C GLY A 652 17.77 10.81 11.66
N GLY A 653 17.95 10.69 10.35
CA GLY A 653 16.99 11.02 9.30
C GLY A 653 16.36 12.41 9.41
N ALA A 654 17.07 13.39 10.01
CA ALA A 654 16.75 14.80 10.26
C ALA A 654 15.29 15.12 10.74
N GLY A 655 14.96 15.62 11.92
CA GLY A 655 15.66 16.21 13.06
C GLY A 655 14.69 17.20 13.76
N GLY A 656 14.97 17.54 15.01
CA GLY A 656 14.45 18.73 15.70
C GLY A 656 12.98 18.70 16.16
N GLY A 657 12.72 18.84 17.45
CA GLY A 657 11.38 19.10 17.98
C GLY A 657 11.01 20.59 17.97
N ARG A 658 9.71 20.92 18.08
CA ARG A 658 9.20 22.31 18.21
C ARG A 658 9.75 23.07 19.42
N ASN A 659 10.20 22.33 20.44
CA ASN A 659 10.71 22.89 21.68
C ASN A 659 12.23 23.11 21.66
N ASP A 660 12.93 22.63 20.63
CA ASP A 660 14.36 22.86 20.46
C ASP A 660 14.62 24.29 19.97
N THR A 661 15.82 24.79 20.23
CA THR A 661 16.18 26.18 19.93
C THR A 661 16.93 26.27 18.60
N TYR A 662 16.40 27.08 17.66
CA TYR A 662 17.00 27.31 16.35
C TYR A 662 17.38 28.78 16.15
N ALA A 663 18.36 29.08 15.31
CA ALA A 663 18.72 30.45 14.95
C ALA A 663 17.69 31.11 14.02
N SER A 664 16.93 30.33 13.23
CA SER A 664 15.88 30.80 12.31
C SER A 664 14.87 29.69 11.95
N CYS A 665 13.73 30.08 11.38
CA CYS A 665 12.74 29.13 10.85
C CYS A 665 13.31 28.27 9.71
N LYS A 666 14.07 28.87 8.79
CA LYS A 666 14.87 28.16 7.78
C LYS A 666 15.84 27.14 8.36
N GLN A 667 16.47 27.43 9.50
CA GLN A 667 17.33 26.44 10.15
C GLN A 667 16.51 25.28 10.71
N ALA A 668 15.37 25.58 11.36
CA ALA A 668 14.43 24.57 11.82
C ALA A 668 13.91 23.69 10.67
N TYR A 669 13.57 24.29 9.53
CA TYR A 669 13.20 23.58 8.30
C TYR A 669 14.33 22.72 7.76
N SER A 670 15.55 23.26 7.65
CA SER A 670 16.73 22.48 7.22
C SER A 670 17.09 21.35 8.19
N ALA A 671 16.65 21.45 9.45
CA ALA A 671 16.82 20.43 10.47
C ALA A 671 15.78 19.30 10.35
N GLY A 672 14.82 19.37 9.44
CA GLY A 672 13.84 18.29 9.18
C GLY A 672 12.42 18.57 9.65
N LEU A 673 12.17 19.73 10.27
CA LEU A 673 10.83 20.14 10.66
C LEU A 673 9.99 20.50 9.44
N ARG A 674 8.77 19.96 9.37
CA ARG A 674 7.83 20.17 8.24
C ARG A 674 6.45 20.67 8.66
N GLU A 675 6.21 20.85 9.96
CA GLU A 675 4.90 21.27 10.46
C GLU A 675 4.91 22.79 10.75
N SER A 676 4.08 23.60 10.08
CA SER A 676 3.96 25.02 10.43
C SER A 676 3.50 25.18 11.87
N GLY A 677 4.05 26.13 12.61
CA GLY A 677 3.79 26.22 14.05
C GLY A 677 4.72 27.16 14.79
N VAL A 678 4.56 27.26 16.12
CA VAL A 678 5.38 28.16 16.95
C VAL A 678 6.62 27.44 17.46
N TYR A 679 7.80 27.94 17.10
CA TYR A 679 9.12 27.40 17.41
C TYR A 679 9.91 28.32 18.35
N ASN A 680 10.85 27.74 19.09
CA ASN A 680 11.82 28.47 19.90
C ASN A 680 12.98 28.95 19.02
N LEU A 681 13.09 30.26 18.77
CA LEU A 681 14.18 30.84 17.99
C LEU A 681 15.10 31.72 18.84
N GLN A 682 16.41 31.53 18.71
CA GLN A 682 17.45 32.38 19.29
C GLN A 682 18.48 32.79 18.22
N PRO A 683 18.24 33.91 17.51
CA PRO A 683 19.22 34.45 16.58
C PRO A 683 20.54 34.82 17.31
N PRO A 684 21.69 34.76 16.63
CA PRO A 684 22.98 35.05 17.26
C PRO A 684 23.03 36.45 17.88
N GLY A 685 23.32 36.52 19.18
CA GLY A 685 23.38 37.78 19.93
C GLY A 685 22.04 38.32 20.41
N GLU A 686 20.93 37.60 20.18
CA GLU A 686 19.59 37.96 20.63
C GLU A 686 19.04 36.99 21.69
N ALA A 687 18.01 37.44 22.40
CA ALA A 687 17.30 36.60 23.37
C ALA A 687 16.36 35.60 22.67
N LEU A 688 16.13 34.47 23.31
CA LEU A 688 15.16 33.45 22.88
C LEU A 688 13.77 34.06 22.73
N ARG A 689 13.09 33.77 21.61
CA ARG A 689 11.71 34.19 21.33
C ARG A 689 10.93 33.09 20.63
N ARG A 690 9.62 33.07 20.86
CA ARG A 690 8.70 32.13 20.21
C ARG A 690 8.17 32.74 18.92
N VAL A 691 8.42 32.11 17.79
CA VAL A 691 8.10 32.64 16.45
C VAL A 691 7.31 31.58 15.69
N TYR A 692 6.24 31.99 15.02
CA TYR A 692 5.53 31.10 14.11
C TYR A 692 6.35 30.94 12.82
N CYS A 693 6.76 29.73 12.51
CA CYS A 693 7.46 29.37 11.29
C CYS A 693 6.49 28.67 10.33
N ASP A 694 6.52 29.06 9.06
CA ASP A 694 5.68 28.48 8.04
C ASP A 694 6.47 27.47 7.22
N MET A 695 6.39 26.22 7.68
CA MET A 695 7.10 25.09 7.08
C MET A 695 6.44 24.57 5.80
N THR A 696 5.39 25.25 5.29
CA THR A 696 4.89 25.02 3.92
C THR A 696 5.77 25.72 2.87
N THR A 697 6.74 26.53 3.31
CA THR A 697 7.76 27.18 2.48
C THR A 697 9.17 26.73 2.90
N ASP A 698 10.24 27.47 2.59
CA ASP A 698 11.61 27.11 2.99
C ASP A 698 11.97 27.43 4.46
N GLY A 699 10.95 27.69 5.30
CA GLY A 699 11.02 27.85 6.76
C GLY A 699 10.67 29.24 7.27
#